data_AF-A0A9D8IQI5-F1
#
_entry.id   AF-A0A9D8IQI5-F1
#
_cell.length_a   1.000
_cell.length_b   1.000
_cell.length_c   1.000
_cell.angle_alpha   90.00
_cell.angle_beta   90.00
_cell.angle_gamma   90.00
#
_symmetry.space_group_name_H-M   'P 1'
#
loop_
_entity.id
_entity.type
_entity.pdbx_description
1 polymer ?
#
loop_
_entity_poly.entity_id
_entity_poly.type
_entity_poly.pdbx_seq_one_letter_code
_entity_poly.pdbx_strand_id
1 'polypeptide(L)'
;MLAATLIALVGAAPQSPPAGSVAASRERARGDKALERLDAMSDADLRTLFESTKAEPRLCYREFDTEVASAYRRSMLQGTASQRLTVEKALRAALGDLATRSPQELAAKVTERGAADPVNLEMRDAALHLAMLARVTNDRSHADRSAALLERFAEVIPRWPIWNPYHEEWSKRKPMPQDDPVALRSEFAAGLWGLWIYFDLMMATPLAEAFSLLAPTGAIERLGAADAIQKMFDLHLETQKKFGASPDFSNMDSFQIQGYLDFGRLLRKPELVHEGARRLRAMYRTSFYPDGWWHEGSIGYHADLQNGLRELAENALVGYSDPPGFKSSLDGERFDEVDLASLVRGPSARAESVMKRSVMPDGNYLAGHDTPWPLTTPRGGQAPYASHLFGAFGQGSLISGSGDGLAIATMQWGKSGTHAHWDALNLNLWAKGTEAISETQYQPLPKSNSTRAWHTSTAAHATVVVNGVSQSPTGPRGDRRRTRQADDAIEGIPDWRWRWGTQAAQDGGDLRLFATLSPDVQVMEADAPRAYDMATGVTMYRRTIALVRIDDQDSYVVDIFRVKGGERYDFMLHASLQLGQTLRVSVPLQPMQGKAHSMIDGLRAGTTDGPWLAAFTMDNGVSLITFMAPGAGTTVIEGRAPSMRRLGDAPFVIARREGEQTTFVAVHHAFQGSSPRVQGIELVPTECKDCVAFKVRVGDRTDTVISCANRESVCTLPGGVEMRGLFAHLADGTTP
;
A
#
# COMPACT_ATOMS: atom_id res chain seq x y z
N MET A 1 17.64 -24.19 46.12
CA MET A 1 16.38 -23.81 46.80
C MET A 1 15.57 -22.73 46.05
N LEU A 2 16.15 -21.91 45.16
CA LEU A 2 15.38 -21.02 44.26
C LEU A 2 14.62 -21.75 43.12
N ALA A 3 15.01 -22.98 42.77
CA ALA A 3 14.34 -23.77 41.72
C ALA A 3 12.98 -24.38 42.16
N ALA A 4 12.71 -24.47 43.47
CA ALA A 4 11.48 -25.10 43.99
C ALA A 4 10.32 -24.10 44.15
N THR A 5 10.62 -22.80 44.30
CA THR A 5 9.59 -21.75 44.44
C THR A 5 9.02 -21.31 43.08
N LEU A 6 9.71 -21.60 41.97
CA LEU A 6 9.18 -21.38 40.63
C LEU A 6 8.01 -22.34 40.30
N ILE A 7 8.00 -23.54 40.87
CA ILE A 7 7.03 -24.60 40.54
C ILE A 7 5.60 -24.26 41.03
N ALA A 8 5.47 -23.42 42.06
CA ALA A 8 4.15 -23.03 42.60
C ALA A 8 3.42 -21.92 41.79
N LEU A 9 4.11 -21.27 40.84
CA LEU A 9 3.53 -20.23 39.96
C LEU A 9 3.30 -20.71 38.50
N VAL A 10 3.61 -21.98 38.21
CA VAL A 10 3.58 -22.57 36.86
C VAL A 10 2.20 -23.14 36.48
N GLY A 11 1.24 -23.15 37.41
CA GLY A 11 -0.06 -23.82 37.25
C GLY A 11 -1.18 -23.05 36.54
N ALA A 12 -0.98 -21.82 36.09
CA ALA A 12 -2.05 -21.09 35.39
C ALA A 12 -2.11 -21.51 33.91
N ALA A 13 -3.25 -22.11 33.53
CA ALA A 13 -3.69 -22.24 32.14
C ALA A 13 -3.60 -20.87 31.41
N PRO A 14 -3.52 -20.84 30.05
CA PRO A 14 -3.60 -19.59 29.31
C PRO A 14 -4.77 -18.76 29.86
N GLN A 15 -4.47 -17.51 30.28
CA GLN A 15 -5.50 -16.62 30.81
C GLN A 15 -6.57 -16.49 29.73
N SER A 16 -7.78 -16.93 30.07
CA SER A 16 -8.93 -16.80 29.18
C SER A 16 -9.30 -15.32 29.13
N PRO A 17 -9.58 -14.73 27.96
CA PRO A 17 -10.12 -13.39 27.92
C PRO A 17 -11.45 -13.34 28.69
N PRO A 18 -11.81 -12.20 29.29
CA PRO A 18 -13.09 -12.05 29.95
C PRO A 18 -14.22 -12.37 28.97
N ALA A 19 -15.21 -13.12 29.45
CA ALA A 19 -16.39 -13.46 28.67
C ALA A 19 -17.16 -12.18 28.30
N GLY A 20 -16.96 -11.64 27.10
CA GLY A 20 -17.72 -10.48 26.61
C GLY A 20 -17.05 -9.59 25.56
N SER A 21 -15.74 -9.71 25.27
CA SER A 21 -15.11 -8.87 24.25
C SER A 21 -15.41 -9.35 22.82
N VAL A 22 -15.51 -8.41 21.86
CA VAL A 22 -15.76 -8.72 20.44
C VAL A 22 -14.66 -9.60 19.84
N ALA A 23 -13.40 -9.33 20.20
CA ALA A 23 -12.26 -10.13 19.73
C ALA A 23 -12.32 -11.57 20.27
N ALA A 24 -12.63 -11.76 21.55
CA ALA A 24 -12.81 -13.10 22.13
C ALA A 24 -13.99 -13.86 21.49
N SER A 25 -15.08 -13.15 21.15
CA SER A 25 -16.20 -13.74 20.42
C SER A 25 -15.81 -14.17 19.00
N ARG A 26 -15.02 -13.36 18.28
CA ARG A 26 -14.52 -13.70 16.94
C ARG A 26 -13.58 -14.90 16.97
N GLU A 27 -12.65 -14.94 17.93
CA GLU A 27 -11.73 -16.06 18.08
C GLU A 27 -12.49 -17.36 18.39
N ARG A 28 -13.50 -17.30 19.27
CA ARG A 28 -14.38 -18.45 19.55
C ARG A 28 -15.06 -18.96 18.29
N ALA A 29 -15.67 -18.06 17.51
CA ALA A 29 -16.35 -18.43 16.27
C ALA A 29 -15.39 -19.03 15.22
N ARG A 30 -14.17 -18.48 15.09
CA ARG A 30 -13.12 -19.04 14.22
C ARG A 30 -12.76 -20.46 14.65
N GLY A 31 -12.56 -20.68 15.96
CA GLY A 31 -12.23 -22.00 16.51
C GLY A 31 -13.35 -23.04 16.37
N ASP A 32 -14.61 -22.64 16.60
CA ASP A 32 -15.77 -23.52 16.42
C ASP A 32 -15.91 -23.96 14.94
N LYS A 33 -15.76 -23.02 14.00
CA LYS A 33 -15.78 -23.31 12.56
C LYS A 33 -14.63 -24.23 12.13
N ALA A 34 -13.43 -24.00 12.66
CA ALA A 34 -12.28 -24.86 12.40
C ALA A 34 -12.50 -26.29 12.90
N LEU A 35 -13.06 -26.45 14.11
CA LEU A 35 -13.41 -27.77 14.64
C LEU A 35 -14.42 -28.48 13.76
N GLU A 36 -15.48 -27.81 13.33
CA GLU A 36 -16.51 -28.38 12.44
C GLU A 36 -15.91 -28.87 11.10
N ARG A 37 -15.08 -28.03 10.46
CA ARG A 37 -14.45 -28.37 9.17
C ARG A 37 -13.46 -29.53 9.30
N LEU A 38 -12.61 -29.53 10.32
CA LEU A 38 -11.63 -30.62 10.55
C LEU A 38 -12.31 -31.93 10.97
N ASP A 39 -13.43 -31.87 11.70
CA ASP A 39 -14.16 -33.06 12.14
C ASP A 39 -14.77 -33.80 10.96
N ALA A 40 -15.32 -33.06 9.99
CA ALA A 40 -15.95 -33.59 8.78
C ALA A 40 -14.99 -34.29 7.80
N MET A 41 -13.67 -34.13 7.96
CA MET A 41 -12.65 -34.68 7.04
C MET A 41 -12.13 -36.05 7.49
N SER A 42 -11.84 -36.93 6.53
CA SER A 42 -11.09 -38.17 6.80
C SER A 42 -9.59 -37.89 7.03
N ASP A 43 -8.85 -38.87 7.56
CA ASP A 43 -7.39 -38.75 7.73
C ASP A 43 -6.67 -38.49 6.39
N ALA A 44 -7.16 -39.10 5.30
CA ALA A 44 -6.64 -38.90 3.96
C ALA A 44 -6.91 -37.48 3.45
N ASP A 45 -8.11 -36.95 3.69
CA ASP A 45 -8.47 -35.58 3.30
C ASP A 45 -7.65 -34.54 4.06
N LEU A 46 -7.46 -34.74 5.36
CA LEU A 46 -6.61 -33.89 6.20
C LEU A 46 -5.16 -33.92 5.74
N ARG A 47 -4.64 -35.09 5.37
CA ARG A 47 -3.29 -35.21 4.80
C ARG A 47 -3.18 -34.47 3.48
N THR A 48 -4.16 -34.66 2.58
CA THR A 48 -4.18 -33.97 1.29
C THR A 48 -4.25 -32.45 1.48
N LEU A 49 -5.08 -31.96 2.41
CA LEU A 49 -5.16 -30.55 2.76
C LEU A 49 -3.81 -30.03 3.29
N PHE A 50 -3.17 -30.75 4.20
CA PHE A 50 -1.84 -30.37 4.70
C PHE A 50 -0.78 -30.32 3.60
N GLU A 51 -0.74 -31.32 2.71
CA GLU A 51 0.23 -31.36 1.60
C GLU A 51 -0.05 -30.27 0.56
N SER A 52 -1.33 -29.95 0.27
CA SER A 52 -1.67 -28.88 -0.67
C SER A 52 -1.22 -27.50 -0.19
N THR A 53 -1.18 -27.29 1.13
CA THR A 53 -0.74 -26.02 1.72
C THR A 53 0.78 -25.89 1.85
N LYS A 54 1.57 -26.95 1.60
CA LYS A 54 3.05 -26.85 1.61
C LYS A 54 3.63 -25.92 0.53
N ALA A 55 2.86 -25.67 -0.53
CA ALA A 55 3.23 -24.75 -1.59
C ALA A 55 2.94 -23.27 -1.26
N GLU A 56 2.23 -23.00 -0.15
CA GLU A 56 1.96 -21.62 0.28
C GLU A 56 3.26 -20.86 0.60
N PRO A 57 3.33 -19.55 0.32
CA PRO A 57 4.46 -18.73 0.75
C PRO A 57 4.66 -18.91 2.26
N ARG A 58 5.86 -19.36 2.64
CA ARG A 58 6.23 -19.86 3.98
C ARG A 58 6.27 -18.79 5.07
N LEU A 59 5.41 -17.79 5.01
CA LEU A 59 5.58 -16.55 5.76
C LEU A 59 5.25 -16.66 7.23
N CYS A 60 4.51 -17.67 7.73
CA CYS A 60 4.59 -18.13 9.14
C CYS A 60 3.68 -19.30 9.49
N TYR A 61 2.47 -19.36 8.94
CA TYR A 61 1.53 -20.45 9.17
C TYR A 61 0.79 -20.71 7.87
N ARG A 62 0.65 -21.98 7.51
CA ARG A 62 -0.21 -22.36 6.39
C ARG A 62 -1.67 -22.14 6.77
N GLU A 63 -2.58 -22.11 5.78
CA GLU A 63 -4.02 -22.09 6.06
C GLU A 63 -4.38 -23.23 7.03
N PHE A 64 -3.84 -24.42 6.77
CA PHE A 64 -4.00 -25.59 7.63
C PHE A 64 -3.52 -25.35 9.06
N ASP A 65 -2.30 -24.82 9.24
CA ASP A 65 -1.72 -24.62 10.58
C ASP A 65 -2.51 -23.56 11.37
N THR A 66 -3.00 -22.52 10.70
CA THR A 66 -3.86 -21.48 11.29
C THR A 66 -5.19 -22.05 11.76
N GLU A 67 -5.78 -22.94 10.96
CA GLU A 67 -7.03 -23.62 11.28
C GLU A 67 -6.86 -24.57 12.47
N VAL A 68 -5.81 -25.41 12.46
CA VAL A 68 -5.48 -26.32 13.56
C VAL A 68 -5.15 -25.57 14.85
N ALA A 69 -4.43 -24.46 14.78
CA ALA A 69 -4.15 -23.62 15.96
C ALA A 69 -5.43 -23.02 16.56
N SER A 70 -6.36 -22.56 15.73
CA SER A 70 -7.66 -22.04 16.18
C SER A 70 -8.53 -23.12 16.82
N ALA A 71 -8.59 -24.31 16.21
CA ALA A 71 -9.29 -25.47 16.75
C ALA A 71 -8.67 -25.95 18.07
N TYR A 72 -7.34 -25.97 18.16
CA TYR A 72 -6.60 -26.32 19.38
C TYR A 72 -6.90 -25.37 20.53
N ARG A 73 -6.79 -24.05 20.33
CA ARG A 73 -7.12 -23.06 21.38
C ARG A 73 -8.55 -23.24 21.88
N ARG A 74 -9.50 -23.44 20.94
CA ARG A 74 -10.90 -23.68 21.27
C ARG A 74 -11.15 -24.97 22.04
N SER A 75 -10.46 -26.06 21.69
CA SER A 75 -10.61 -27.36 22.35
C SER A 75 -9.96 -27.40 23.74
N MET A 76 -8.93 -26.59 23.97
CA MET A 76 -8.22 -26.52 25.24
C MET A 76 -8.88 -25.59 26.28
N LEU A 77 -9.53 -24.49 25.84
CA LEU A 77 -10.17 -23.56 26.76
C LEU A 77 -11.44 -24.14 27.42
N GLN A 78 -12.32 -24.78 26.64
CA GLN A 78 -13.60 -25.36 27.10
C GLN A 78 -14.11 -26.45 26.13
N GLY A 79 -13.23 -27.28 25.59
CA GLY A 79 -13.60 -28.26 24.56
C GLY A 79 -14.05 -29.62 25.12
N THR A 80 -14.91 -30.30 24.36
CA THR A 80 -15.30 -31.70 24.62
C THR A 80 -14.14 -32.65 24.31
N ALA A 81 -14.22 -33.90 24.79
CA ALA A 81 -13.27 -34.94 24.41
C ALA A 81 -13.28 -35.19 22.89
N SER A 82 -14.44 -35.10 22.24
CA SER A 82 -14.56 -35.22 20.78
C SER A 82 -13.78 -34.12 20.06
N GLN A 83 -13.90 -32.87 20.51
CA GLN A 83 -13.17 -31.75 19.88
C GLN A 83 -11.66 -31.88 20.05
N ARG A 84 -11.19 -32.43 21.18
CA ARG A 84 -9.77 -32.78 21.36
C ARG A 84 -9.34 -33.89 20.39
N LEU A 85 -10.17 -34.92 20.19
CA LEU A 85 -9.89 -35.98 19.22
C LEU A 85 -9.81 -35.45 17.77
N THR A 86 -10.68 -34.49 17.40
CA THR A 86 -10.62 -33.81 16.10
C THR A 86 -9.27 -33.13 15.88
N VAL A 87 -8.77 -32.41 16.88
CA VAL A 87 -7.45 -31.75 16.82
C VAL A 87 -6.31 -32.76 16.78
N GLU A 88 -6.37 -33.81 17.60
CA GLU A 88 -5.40 -34.91 17.55
C GLU A 88 -5.32 -35.55 16.16
N LYS A 89 -6.47 -35.86 15.55
CA LYS A 89 -6.59 -36.42 14.19
C LYS A 89 -5.88 -35.53 13.17
N ALA A 90 -6.15 -34.23 13.18
CA ALA A 90 -5.52 -33.26 12.29
C ALA A 90 -3.99 -33.16 12.48
N LEU A 91 -3.52 -33.12 13.74
CA LEU A 91 -2.09 -33.07 14.06
C LEU A 91 -1.36 -34.35 13.60
N ARG A 92 -1.96 -35.53 13.80
CA ARG A 92 -1.39 -36.81 13.34
C ARG A 92 -1.33 -36.87 11.81
N ALA A 93 -2.36 -36.39 11.11
CA ALA A 93 -2.36 -36.31 9.65
C ALA A 93 -1.22 -35.40 9.14
N ALA A 94 -1.02 -34.24 9.77
CA ALA A 94 0.07 -33.33 9.42
C ALA A 94 1.46 -33.94 9.68
N LEU A 95 1.67 -34.53 10.85
CA LEU A 95 2.95 -35.12 11.26
C LEU A 95 3.30 -36.38 10.46
N GLY A 96 2.33 -37.21 10.10
CA GLY A 96 2.59 -38.51 9.44
C GLY A 96 3.55 -39.37 10.25
N ASP A 97 4.60 -39.87 9.60
CA ASP A 97 5.64 -40.71 10.23
C ASP A 97 6.45 -39.97 11.31
N LEU A 98 6.50 -38.64 11.28
CA LEU A 98 7.17 -37.82 12.30
C LEU A 98 6.54 -37.98 13.68
N ALA A 99 5.25 -38.33 13.77
CA ALA A 99 4.55 -38.53 15.04
C ALA A 99 5.12 -39.71 15.84
N THR A 100 5.76 -40.68 15.17
CA THR A 100 6.23 -41.94 15.78
C THR A 100 7.74 -42.07 15.87
N ARG A 101 8.52 -41.34 15.05
CA ARG A 101 10.00 -41.34 15.07
C ARG A 101 10.58 -41.08 16.45
N SER A 102 11.74 -41.64 16.76
CA SER A 102 12.45 -41.35 18.01
C SER A 102 12.90 -39.88 18.06
N PRO A 103 13.10 -39.30 19.27
CA PRO A 103 13.66 -37.96 19.42
C PRO A 103 14.98 -37.76 18.64
N GLN A 104 15.85 -38.77 18.62
CA GLN A 104 17.12 -38.74 17.90
C GLN A 104 16.94 -38.69 16.38
N GLU A 105 16.01 -39.49 15.83
CA GLU A 105 15.70 -39.48 14.39
C GLU A 105 15.09 -38.15 13.94
N LEU A 106 14.32 -37.49 14.81
CA LEU A 106 13.78 -36.16 14.53
C LEU A 106 14.88 -35.09 14.59
N ALA A 107 15.71 -35.09 15.64
CA ALA A 107 16.84 -34.16 15.74
C ALA A 107 17.81 -34.29 14.56
N ALA A 108 18.10 -35.51 14.10
CA ALA A 108 18.98 -35.75 12.96
C ALA A 108 18.48 -35.15 11.62
N LYS A 109 17.18 -34.81 11.51
CA LYS A 109 16.64 -34.13 10.33
C LYS A 109 16.94 -32.63 10.30
N VAL A 110 17.23 -32.00 11.43
CA VAL A 110 17.53 -30.57 11.52
C VAL A 110 19.00 -30.34 11.16
N THR A 111 19.23 -29.52 10.13
CA THR A 111 20.54 -29.36 9.48
C THR A 111 21.21 -28.04 9.80
N GLU A 112 22.53 -27.98 9.61
CA GLU A 112 23.35 -26.77 9.83
C GLU A 112 23.31 -25.80 8.64
N ARG A 113 22.72 -26.21 7.51
CA ARG A 113 22.58 -25.38 6.30
C ARG A 113 21.58 -24.22 6.48
N GLY A 114 20.85 -24.22 7.59
CA GLY A 114 19.84 -23.22 7.93
C GLY A 114 18.74 -23.12 6.91
N ALA A 115 18.40 -21.89 6.52
CA ALA A 115 17.30 -21.62 5.61
C ALA A 115 17.48 -22.22 4.20
N ALA A 116 18.70 -22.63 3.81
CA ALA A 116 18.92 -23.33 2.54
C ALA A 116 18.36 -24.74 2.51
N ASP A 117 17.98 -25.29 3.65
CA ASP A 117 17.40 -26.61 3.73
C ASP A 117 15.92 -26.51 4.10
N PRO A 118 15.00 -26.78 3.15
CA PRO A 118 13.57 -26.68 3.41
C PRO A 118 13.10 -27.61 4.55
N VAL A 119 13.85 -28.67 4.86
CA VAL A 119 13.54 -29.60 5.96
C VAL A 119 13.51 -28.89 7.32
N ASN A 120 14.30 -27.82 7.51
CA ASN A 120 14.33 -27.09 8.77
C ASN A 120 13.00 -26.38 9.07
N LEU A 121 12.26 -25.96 8.04
CA LEU A 121 10.91 -25.41 8.22
C LEU A 121 9.89 -26.50 8.53
N GLU A 122 10.02 -27.68 7.91
CA GLU A 122 9.17 -28.83 8.24
C GLU A 122 9.37 -29.28 9.70
N MET A 123 10.63 -29.32 10.16
CA MET A 123 10.96 -29.69 11.54
C MET A 123 10.54 -28.63 12.55
N ARG A 124 10.57 -27.35 12.16
CA ARG A 124 10.04 -26.24 12.97
C ARG A 124 8.54 -26.43 13.23
N ASP A 125 7.77 -26.66 12.17
CA ASP A 125 6.32 -26.87 12.28
C ASP A 125 6.01 -28.16 13.03
N ALA A 126 6.79 -29.23 12.80
CA ALA A 126 6.67 -30.48 13.54
C ALA A 126 6.90 -30.29 15.04
N ALA A 127 7.83 -29.42 15.46
CA ALA A 127 8.06 -29.11 16.87
C ALA A 127 6.78 -28.54 17.52
N LEU A 128 6.10 -27.60 16.87
CA LEU A 128 4.83 -27.05 17.34
C LEU A 128 3.73 -28.12 17.36
N HIS A 129 3.54 -28.86 16.26
CA HIS A 129 2.50 -29.88 16.18
C HIS A 129 2.67 -30.99 17.22
N LEU A 130 3.91 -31.42 17.49
CA LEU A 130 4.21 -32.39 18.55
C LEU A 130 3.93 -31.82 19.94
N ALA A 131 4.24 -30.53 20.19
CA ALA A 131 3.90 -29.89 21.45
C ALA A 131 2.38 -29.80 21.65
N MET A 132 1.63 -29.38 20.63
CA MET A 132 0.15 -29.37 20.67
C MET A 132 -0.40 -30.78 20.89
N LEU A 133 0.12 -31.77 20.17
CA LEU A 133 -0.30 -33.16 20.29
C LEU A 133 -0.06 -33.68 21.71
N ALA A 134 1.09 -33.36 22.31
CA ALA A 134 1.39 -33.70 23.71
C ALA A 134 0.37 -33.11 24.69
N ARG A 135 -0.12 -31.89 24.43
CA ARG A 135 -1.11 -31.22 25.29
C ARG A 135 -2.52 -31.78 25.12
N VAL A 136 -2.92 -32.12 23.90
CA VAL A 136 -4.25 -32.70 23.63
C VAL A 136 -4.35 -34.15 24.14
N THR A 137 -3.29 -34.93 23.96
CA THR A 137 -3.27 -36.37 24.32
C THR A 137 -2.79 -36.63 25.74
N ASN A 138 -2.12 -35.66 26.37
CA ASN A 138 -1.35 -35.85 27.59
C ASN A 138 -0.26 -36.95 27.47
N ASP A 139 0.20 -37.24 26.24
CA ASP A 139 1.28 -38.20 26.00
C ASP A 139 2.65 -37.53 26.07
N ARG A 140 3.43 -37.95 27.07
CA ARG A 140 4.81 -37.51 27.29
C ARG A 140 5.73 -37.80 26.11
N SER A 141 5.48 -38.86 25.34
CA SER A 141 6.33 -39.24 24.21
C SER A 141 6.32 -38.16 23.12
N HIS A 142 5.22 -37.44 22.93
CA HIS A 142 5.14 -36.32 22.00
C HIS A 142 5.85 -35.07 22.55
N ALA A 143 5.78 -34.86 23.88
CA ALA A 143 6.51 -33.77 24.53
C ALA A 143 8.03 -33.95 24.41
N ASP A 144 8.54 -35.16 24.65
CA ASP A 144 9.96 -35.46 24.57
C ASP A 144 10.49 -35.35 23.11
N ARG A 145 9.67 -35.68 22.09
CA ARG A 145 10.00 -35.46 20.67
C ARG A 145 10.09 -33.98 20.29
N SER A 146 9.11 -33.17 20.72
CA SER A 146 9.12 -31.73 20.47
C SER A 146 10.30 -31.05 21.16
N ALA A 147 10.59 -31.45 22.41
CA ALA A 147 11.72 -30.95 23.19
C ALA A 147 13.07 -31.23 22.51
N ALA A 148 13.25 -32.42 21.93
CA ALA A 148 14.48 -32.76 21.19
C ALA A 148 14.67 -31.93 19.91
N LEU A 149 13.57 -31.59 19.22
CA LEU A 149 13.64 -30.65 18.09
C LEU A 149 14.06 -29.26 18.53
N LEU A 150 13.51 -28.74 19.64
CA LEU A 150 13.91 -27.45 20.20
C LEU A 150 15.37 -27.41 20.64
N GLU A 151 15.84 -28.44 21.34
CA GLU A 151 17.25 -28.59 21.71
C GLU A 151 18.14 -28.57 20.47
N ARG A 152 17.77 -29.33 19.43
CA ARG A 152 18.54 -29.37 18.20
C ARG A 152 18.55 -28.04 17.46
N PHE A 153 17.43 -27.32 17.37
CA PHE A 153 17.42 -25.97 16.82
C PHE A 153 18.32 -25.03 17.63
N ALA A 154 18.31 -25.13 18.95
CA ALA A 154 19.18 -24.34 19.81
C ALA A 154 20.67 -24.60 19.58
N GLU A 155 21.02 -25.82 19.18
CA GLU A 155 22.39 -26.21 18.82
C GLU A 155 22.83 -25.68 17.44
N VAL A 156 21.93 -25.66 16.45
CA VAL A 156 22.31 -25.37 15.05
C VAL A 156 22.08 -23.92 14.62
N ILE A 157 21.04 -23.24 15.11
CA ILE A 157 20.70 -21.87 14.69
C ILE A 157 21.86 -20.88 14.93
N PRO A 158 22.60 -20.94 16.05
CA PRO A 158 23.78 -20.09 16.25
C PRO A 158 24.88 -20.25 15.19
N ARG A 159 24.86 -21.34 14.42
CA ARG A 159 25.83 -21.67 13.36
C ARG A 159 25.27 -21.48 11.95
N TRP A 160 23.98 -21.15 11.81
CA TRP A 160 23.37 -20.96 10.50
C TRP A 160 23.95 -19.75 9.76
N PRO A 161 24.18 -19.82 8.44
CA PRO A 161 24.49 -18.64 7.65
C PRO A 161 23.24 -17.79 7.37
N ILE A 162 23.42 -16.48 7.20
CA ILE A 162 22.42 -15.57 6.65
C ILE A 162 22.50 -15.60 5.11
N TRP A 163 21.38 -15.80 4.42
CA TRP A 163 21.35 -16.00 2.96
C TRP A 163 20.86 -14.75 2.21
N ASN A 164 21.80 -13.92 1.74
CA ASN A 164 21.53 -12.59 1.16
C ASN A 164 21.83 -12.45 -0.34
N PRO A 165 21.22 -11.44 -1.01
CA PRO A 165 20.07 -10.67 -0.55
C PRO A 165 18.77 -11.49 -0.65
N TYR A 166 17.76 -11.14 0.15
CA TYR A 166 16.49 -11.88 0.18
C TYR A 166 15.74 -11.90 -1.15
N HIS A 167 15.75 -10.82 -1.94
CA HIS A 167 14.92 -10.73 -3.15
C HIS A 167 15.43 -11.55 -4.35
N GLU A 168 16.64 -12.10 -4.26
CA GLU A 168 17.21 -12.93 -5.32
C GLU A 168 16.67 -14.36 -5.26
N GLU A 169 16.68 -15.03 -6.41
CA GLU A 169 16.46 -16.47 -6.49
C GLU A 169 17.43 -17.21 -5.57
N TRP A 170 16.99 -18.31 -4.95
CA TRP A 170 17.79 -19.02 -3.94
C TRP A 170 19.20 -19.37 -4.43
N SER A 171 19.34 -19.76 -5.70
CA SER A 171 20.61 -20.09 -6.35
C SER A 171 21.61 -18.93 -6.45
N LYS A 172 21.13 -17.69 -6.35
CA LYS A 172 21.95 -16.47 -6.42
C LYS A 172 22.27 -15.89 -5.04
N ARG A 173 21.58 -16.34 -3.99
CA ARG A 173 21.84 -15.91 -2.61
C ARG A 173 23.18 -16.47 -2.12
N LYS A 174 23.88 -15.66 -1.33
CA LYS A 174 25.19 -16.01 -0.77
C LYS A 174 25.05 -16.20 0.74
N PRO A 175 25.63 -17.28 1.31
CA PRO A 175 25.70 -17.44 2.75
C PRO A 175 26.70 -16.44 3.32
N MET A 176 26.31 -15.80 4.42
CA MET A 176 27.12 -14.82 5.15
C MET A 176 27.19 -15.21 6.64
N PRO A 177 28.31 -14.98 7.32
CA PRO A 177 28.38 -15.08 8.78
C PRO A 177 27.36 -14.16 9.47
N GLN A 178 26.79 -14.59 10.60
CA GLN A 178 25.80 -13.77 11.35
C GLN A 178 26.38 -12.54 12.04
N ASP A 179 27.70 -12.51 12.21
CA ASP A 179 28.49 -11.40 12.74
C ASP A 179 29.11 -10.54 11.63
N ASP A 180 28.98 -10.94 10.36
CA ASP A 180 29.39 -10.11 9.24
C ASP A 180 28.58 -8.81 9.29
N PRO A 181 29.26 -7.66 9.36
CA PRO A 181 28.55 -6.43 9.59
C PRO A 181 27.68 -6.03 8.40
N VAL A 182 27.81 -6.65 7.21
CA VAL A 182 26.98 -6.40 6.02
C VAL A 182 25.71 -7.27 6.00
N ALA A 183 25.65 -8.37 6.74
CA ALA A 183 24.56 -9.34 6.69
C ALA A 183 23.17 -8.72 6.97
N LEU A 184 23.09 -7.65 7.75
CA LEU A 184 21.84 -7.02 8.17
C LEU A 184 21.81 -5.49 7.91
N ARG A 185 22.67 -4.97 7.01
CA ARG A 185 22.80 -3.50 6.77
C ARG A 185 21.73 -2.88 5.87
N SER A 186 20.88 -3.71 5.25
CA SER A 186 19.96 -3.28 4.20
C SER A 186 18.58 -3.83 4.47
N GLU A 187 17.55 -3.07 4.09
CA GLU A 187 16.18 -3.57 4.08
C GLU A 187 16.10 -4.90 3.31
N PHE A 188 16.87 -5.09 2.24
CA PHE A 188 16.89 -6.33 1.44
C PHE A 188 17.57 -7.55 2.11
N ALA A 189 17.92 -7.45 3.39
CA ALA A 189 18.53 -8.54 4.14
C ALA A 189 17.53 -9.66 4.48
N ALA A 190 18.04 -10.89 4.51
CA ALA A 190 17.36 -12.04 5.05
C ALA A 190 17.61 -12.19 6.55
N GLY A 191 16.65 -12.75 7.27
CA GLY A 191 16.82 -13.22 8.64
C GLY A 191 17.48 -14.60 8.73
N LEU A 192 17.54 -15.15 9.95
CA LEU A 192 18.02 -16.50 10.24
C LEU A 192 17.24 -17.56 9.45
N TRP A 193 15.94 -17.33 9.24
CA TRP A 193 15.06 -18.22 8.49
C TRP A 193 15.11 -18.00 6.96
N GLY A 194 15.99 -17.14 6.47
CA GLY A 194 16.21 -16.89 5.03
C GLY A 194 15.06 -16.21 4.31
N LEU A 195 14.03 -15.78 5.04
CA LEU A 195 13.02 -14.84 4.55
C LEU A 195 13.45 -13.41 4.84
N TRP A 196 12.67 -12.44 4.36
CA TRP A 196 12.90 -11.04 4.63
C TRP A 196 13.02 -10.81 6.14
N ILE A 197 14.01 -10.04 6.59
CA ILE A 197 14.31 -9.81 8.00
C ILE A 197 13.11 -9.33 8.84
N TYR A 198 12.12 -8.64 8.23
CA TYR A 198 10.88 -8.24 8.90
C TYR A 198 10.04 -9.41 9.44
N PHE A 199 10.23 -10.61 8.87
CA PHE A 199 9.50 -11.81 9.25
C PHE A 199 10.27 -12.70 10.23
N ASP A 200 11.52 -12.39 10.60
CA ASP A 200 12.41 -13.37 11.24
C ASP A 200 11.88 -13.84 12.61
N LEU A 201 11.43 -12.92 13.46
CA LEU A 201 10.78 -13.26 14.72
C LEU A 201 9.49 -14.06 14.50
N MET A 202 8.68 -13.62 13.55
CA MET A 202 7.44 -14.31 13.20
C MET A 202 7.75 -15.76 12.82
N MET A 203 8.79 -15.99 11.99
CA MET A 203 9.21 -17.31 11.53
C MET A 203 9.71 -18.22 12.64
N ALA A 204 10.14 -17.65 13.77
CA ALA A 204 10.53 -18.39 14.96
C ALA A 204 9.39 -18.64 15.96
N THR A 205 8.22 -18.03 15.75
CA THR A 205 7.05 -18.13 16.63
C THR A 205 6.59 -19.58 16.87
N PRO A 206 6.57 -20.48 15.88
CA PRO A 206 6.22 -21.88 16.15
C PRO A 206 7.13 -22.56 17.18
N LEU A 207 8.42 -22.21 17.22
CA LEU A 207 9.34 -22.72 18.25
C LEU A 207 9.05 -22.11 19.62
N ALA A 208 8.77 -20.81 19.68
CA ALA A 208 8.41 -20.13 20.93
C ALA A 208 7.08 -20.66 21.50
N GLU A 209 6.12 -20.96 20.64
CA GLU A 209 4.85 -21.57 21.02
C GLU A 209 5.04 -23.01 21.49
N ALA A 210 5.84 -23.82 20.78
CA ALA A 210 6.21 -25.16 21.23
C ALA A 210 6.85 -25.12 22.63
N PHE A 211 7.82 -24.23 22.84
CA PHE A 211 8.48 -24.04 24.14
C PHE A 211 7.48 -23.67 25.25
N SER A 212 6.57 -22.73 24.98
CA SER A 212 5.52 -22.31 25.91
C SER A 212 4.56 -23.45 26.28
N LEU A 213 4.17 -24.27 25.29
CA LEU A 213 3.30 -25.44 25.50
C LEU A 213 4.00 -26.56 26.26
N LEU A 214 5.31 -26.71 26.12
CA LEU A 214 6.08 -27.75 26.81
C LEU A 214 6.41 -27.43 28.27
N ALA A 215 6.46 -26.15 28.66
CA ALA A 215 6.76 -25.73 30.04
C ALA A 215 6.02 -26.53 31.14
N PRO A 216 4.68 -26.76 31.07
CA PRO A 216 3.98 -27.56 32.09
C PRO A 216 4.26 -29.06 32.04
N THR A 217 4.95 -29.58 31.01
CA THR A 217 5.20 -31.04 30.83
C THR A 217 6.51 -31.50 31.48
N GLY A 218 7.38 -30.57 31.86
CA GLY A 218 8.72 -30.85 32.38
C GLY A 218 9.71 -31.42 31.34
N ALA A 219 9.36 -31.43 30.05
CA ALA A 219 10.18 -32.07 29.00
C ALA A 219 11.51 -31.35 28.77
N ILE A 220 11.50 -30.02 28.79
CA ILE A 220 12.70 -29.20 28.60
C ILE A 220 13.68 -29.38 29.77
N GLU A 221 13.16 -29.40 31.00
CA GLU A 221 13.94 -29.56 32.22
C GLU A 221 14.62 -30.93 32.29
N ARG A 222 13.93 -31.98 31.82
CA ARG A 222 14.51 -33.33 31.74
C ARG A 222 15.67 -33.43 30.75
N LEU A 223 15.64 -32.66 29.66
CA LEU A 223 16.75 -32.59 28.71
C LEU A 223 17.91 -31.73 29.24
N GLY A 224 17.66 -30.83 30.19
CA GLY A 224 18.66 -29.85 30.62
C GLY A 224 18.95 -28.78 29.55
N ALA A 225 18.07 -28.63 28.56
CA ALA A 225 18.27 -27.77 27.39
C ALA A 225 17.68 -26.35 27.54
N ALA A 226 17.09 -26.02 28.70
CA ALA A 226 16.39 -24.75 28.93
C ALA A 226 17.26 -23.53 28.60
N ASP A 227 18.50 -23.49 29.09
CA ASP A 227 19.42 -22.37 28.87
C ASP A 227 19.82 -22.23 27.40
N ALA A 228 20.04 -23.36 26.70
CA ALA A 228 20.39 -23.35 25.29
C ALA A 228 19.22 -22.83 24.43
N ILE A 229 18.00 -23.31 24.71
CA ILE A 229 16.79 -22.87 24.02
C ILE A 229 16.51 -21.39 24.29
N GLN A 230 16.72 -20.92 25.52
CA GLN A 230 16.56 -19.51 25.85
C GLN A 230 17.55 -18.63 25.07
N LYS A 231 18.83 -19.04 24.98
CA LYS A 231 19.86 -18.35 24.19
C LYS A 231 19.53 -18.31 22.70
N MET A 232 18.91 -19.37 22.16
CA MET A 232 18.43 -19.38 20.79
C MET A 232 17.36 -18.30 20.56
N PHE A 233 16.39 -18.14 21.46
CA PHE A 233 15.40 -17.05 21.34
C PHE A 233 16.02 -15.66 21.52
N ASP A 234 17.01 -15.54 22.41
CA ASP A 234 17.75 -14.29 22.59
C ASP A 234 18.50 -13.90 21.30
N LEU A 235 19.09 -14.89 20.60
CA LEU A 235 19.72 -14.68 19.30
C LEU A 235 18.75 -14.15 18.22
N HIS A 236 17.51 -14.64 18.18
CA HIS A 236 16.50 -14.10 17.25
C HIS A 236 16.18 -12.63 17.57
N LEU A 237 16.02 -12.29 18.85
CA LEU A 237 15.80 -10.91 19.30
C LEU A 237 17.01 -10.02 19.02
N GLU A 238 18.23 -10.53 19.22
CA GLU A 238 19.47 -9.83 18.88
C GLU A 238 19.60 -9.61 17.38
N THR A 239 19.23 -10.59 16.56
CA THR A 239 19.21 -10.49 15.09
C THR A 239 18.25 -9.39 14.65
N GLN A 240 17.04 -9.37 15.20
CA GLN A 240 16.07 -8.30 14.93
C GLN A 240 16.61 -6.92 15.35
N LYS A 241 17.28 -6.83 16.51
CA LYS A 241 17.90 -5.59 17.00
C LYS A 241 19.08 -5.13 16.15
N LYS A 242 19.89 -6.04 15.58
CA LYS A 242 21.01 -5.71 14.68
C LYS A 242 20.49 -5.01 13.42
N PHE A 243 19.38 -5.50 12.86
CA PHE A 243 18.70 -4.85 11.73
C PHE A 243 18.03 -3.53 12.16
N GLY A 244 17.34 -3.54 13.30
CA GLY A 244 16.55 -2.41 13.81
C GLY A 244 17.24 -1.53 14.86
N ALA A 245 18.58 -1.42 14.86
CA ALA A 245 19.33 -0.60 15.84
C ALA A 245 18.93 0.88 15.79
N SER A 246 18.33 1.31 14.68
CA SER A 246 17.35 2.39 14.62
C SER A 246 16.17 1.82 13.83
N PRO A 247 14.96 1.66 14.39
CA PRO A 247 13.87 1.04 13.65
C PRO A 247 13.52 1.90 12.45
N ASP A 248 13.79 1.36 11.27
CA ASP A 248 13.34 1.90 10.00
C ASP A 248 11.92 1.39 9.77
N PHE A 249 10.91 2.20 10.14
CA PHE A 249 9.53 1.82 9.86
C PHE A 249 9.30 1.80 8.35
N SER A 250 8.83 0.65 7.89
CA SER A 250 8.48 0.32 6.53
C SER A 250 7.03 -0.17 6.48
N ASN A 251 6.53 -0.39 5.27
CA ASN A 251 5.25 -1.05 5.04
C ASN A 251 5.22 -2.52 5.54
N MET A 252 6.35 -3.06 6.03
CA MET A 252 6.47 -4.42 6.56
C MET A 252 6.54 -4.49 8.09
N ASP A 253 6.52 -3.35 8.80
CA ASP A 253 6.75 -3.35 10.24
C ASP A 253 5.61 -3.94 11.06
N SER A 254 4.42 -4.13 10.48
CA SER A 254 3.37 -4.92 11.12
C SER A 254 3.87 -6.32 11.50
N PHE A 255 4.67 -6.97 10.65
CA PHE A 255 5.23 -8.31 10.92
C PHE A 255 6.28 -8.29 12.05
N GLN A 256 7.12 -7.25 12.10
CA GLN A 256 8.08 -7.10 13.20
C GLN A 256 7.36 -6.87 14.53
N ILE A 257 6.36 -5.98 14.55
CA ILE A 257 5.55 -5.68 15.73
C ILE A 257 4.87 -6.96 16.21
N GLN A 258 4.29 -7.74 15.31
CA GLN A 258 3.72 -9.04 15.64
C GLN A 258 4.72 -9.95 16.33
N GLY A 259 5.92 -10.11 15.76
CA GLY A 259 6.99 -10.91 16.35
C GLY A 259 7.37 -10.49 17.77
N TYR A 260 7.44 -9.19 18.06
CA TYR A 260 7.68 -8.68 19.42
C TYR A 260 6.55 -9.03 20.40
N LEU A 261 5.29 -8.85 19.98
CA LEU A 261 4.12 -9.16 20.79
C LEU A 261 4.03 -10.66 21.08
N ASP A 262 4.23 -11.49 20.07
CA ASP A 262 4.19 -12.96 20.19
C ASP A 262 5.32 -13.47 21.07
N PHE A 263 6.57 -13.04 20.85
CA PHE A 263 7.70 -13.43 21.72
C PHE A 263 7.49 -12.95 23.16
N GLY A 264 7.01 -11.71 23.35
CA GLY A 264 6.75 -11.17 24.67
C GLY A 264 5.73 -11.99 25.45
N ARG A 265 4.62 -12.38 24.80
CA ARG A 265 3.58 -13.20 25.41
C ARG A 265 4.04 -14.66 25.62
N LEU A 266 4.59 -15.30 24.59
CA LEU A 266 4.92 -16.73 24.60
C LEU A 266 6.11 -17.06 25.52
N LEU A 267 7.12 -16.19 25.55
CA LEU A 267 8.32 -16.35 26.39
C LEU A 267 8.19 -15.66 27.75
N ARG A 268 7.02 -15.08 28.07
CA ARG A 268 6.75 -14.34 29.33
C ARG A 268 7.75 -13.21 29.58
N LYS A 269 8.05 -12.44 28.53
CA LYS A 269 8.91 -11.25 28.54
C LYS A 269 8.04 -10.00 28.34
N PRO A 270 7.36 -9.49 29.39
CA PRO A 270 6.40 -8.38 29.27
C PRO A 270 7.02 -7.11 28.68
N GLU A 271 8.30 -6.83 28.91
CA GLU A 271 9.00 -5.69 28.30
C GLU A 271 8.96 -5.71 26.75
N LEU A 272 8.93 -6.90 26.12
CA LEU A 272 8.79 -7.01 24.66
C LEU A 272 7.35 -6.70 24.19
N VAL A 273 6.35 -6.97 25.03
CA VAL A 273 4.96 -6.62 24.75
C VAL A 273 4.79 -5.10 24.74
N HIS A 274 5.37 -4.41 25.73
CA HIS A 274 5.43 -2.96 25.78
C HIS A 274 6.20 -2.37 24.58
N GLU A 275 7.33 -2.97 24.18
CA GLU A 275 8.06 -2.54 22.99
C GLU A 275 7.22 -2.68 21.71
N GLY A 276 6.48 -3.77 21.54
CA GLY A 276 5.54 -3.97 20.42
C GLY A 276 4.42 -2.93 20.41
N ALA A 277 3.78 -2.68 21.55
CA ALA A 277 2.73 -1.66 21.70
C ALA A 277 3.26 -0.24 21.42
N ARG A 278 4.47 0.08 21.91
CA ARG A 278 5.15 1.35 21.66
C ARG A 278 5.43 1.55 20.17
N ARG A 279 5.90 0.52 19.46
CA ARG A 279 6.15 0.55 18.01
C ARG A 279 4.86 0.75 17.21
N LEU A 280 3.80 0.01 17.56
CA LEU A 280 2.47 0.18 16.96
C LEU A 280 1.98 1.63 17.07
N ARG A 281 2.04 2.21 18.27
CA ARG A 281 1.65 3.62 18.49
C ARG A 281 2.55 4.58 17.71
N ALA A 282 3.85 4.34 17.72
CA ALA A 282 4.82 5.23 17.09
C ALA A 282 4.64 5.27 15.57
N MET A 283 4.36 4.14 14.92
CA MET A 283 4.20 4.10 13.47
C MET A 283 3.05 4.98 12.99
N TYR A 284 1.91 4.98 13.69
CA TYR A 284 0.80 5.91 13.40
C TYR A 284 1.15 7.38 13.62
N ARG A 285 2.08 7.68 14.54
CA ARG A 285 2.48 9.06 14.86
C ARG A 285 3.56 9.61 13.94
N THR A 286 4.37 8.74 13.34
CA THR A 286 5.53 9.16 12.55
C THR A 286 5.34 8.98 11.07
N SER A 287 4.64 7.91 10.65
CA SER A 287 4.70 7.37 9.29
C SER A 287 3.39 7.57 8.51
N PHE A 288 2.37 8.09 9.18
CA PHE A 288 1.13 8.51 8.57
C PHE A 288 1.02 10.03 8.58
N TYR A 289 0.54 10.61 7.49
CA TYR A 289 0.17 12.02 7.44
C TYR A 289 -0.98 12.31 8.43
N PRO A 290 -1.13 13.56 8.89
CA PRO A 290 -2.23 13.94 9.78
C PRO A 290 -3.64 13.60 9.25
N ASP A 291 -3.81 13.57 7.93
CA ASP A 291 -5.06 13.19 7.24
C ASP A 291 -5.27 11.66 7.13
N GLY A 292 -4.31 10.87 7.59
CA GLY A 292 -4.37 9.42 7.68
C GLY A 292 -3.67 8.67 6.56
N TRP A 293 -3.07 9.33 5.57
CA TRP A 293 -2.36 8.65 4.50
C TRP A 293 -1.08 8.00 4.97
N TRP A 294 -0.78 6.82 4.44
CA TRP A 294 0.54 6.20 4.59
C TRP A 294 1.54 6.97 3.73
N HIS A 295 2.74 7.23 4.27
CA HIS A 295 3.67 8.17 3.66
C HIS A 295 4.21 7.76 2.28
N GLU A 296 4.17 6.48 1.92
CA GLU A 296 4.59 5.99 0.59
C GLU A 296 3.58 6.31 -0.53
N GLY A 297 2.41 6.85 -0.19
CA GLY A 297 1.41 7.37 -1.12
C GLY A 297 0.60 6.33 -1.90
N SER A 298 1.12 5.11 -2.08
CA SER A 298 0.36 4.02 -2.73
C SER A 298 -0.81 3.56 -1.87
N ILE A 299 -2.02 3.50 -2.45
CA ILE A 299 -3.19 2.94 -1.76
C ILE A 299 -3.03 1.43 -1.52
N GLY A 300 -2.30 0.73 -2.39
CA GLY A 300 -1.99 -0.70 -2.20
C GLY A 300 -1.18 -0.93 -0.93
N TYR A 301 -0.06 -0.24 -0.80
CA TYR A 301 0.80 -0.32 0.39
C TYR A 301 0.13 0.26 1.64
N HIS A 302 -0.69 1.30 1.50
CA HIS A 302 -1.52 1.82 2.58
C HIS A 302 -2.49 0.75 3.11
N ALA A 303 -3.23 0.10 2.22
CA ALA A 303 -4.22 -0.90 2.59
C ALA A 303 -3.57 -2.11 3.26
N ASP A 304 -2.48 -2.63 2.69
CA ASP A 304 -1.74 -3.77 3.26
C ASP A 304 -1.27 -3.48 4.69
N LEU A 305 -0.58 -2.34 4.89
CA LEU A 305 -0.08 -1.96 6.20
C LEU A 305 -1.22 -1.70 7.20
N GLN A 306 -2.22 -0.90 6.83
CA GLN A 306 -3.32 -0.54 7.73
C GLN A 306 -4.13 -1.78 8.12
N ASN A 307 -4.36 -2.72 7.20
CA ASN A 307 -5.02 -3.99 7.52
C ASN A 307 -4.20 -4.80 8.53
N GLY A 308 -2.88 -4.90 8.33
CA GLY A 308 -1.99 -5.58 9.28
C GLY A 308 -2.01 -4.93 10.66
N LEU A 309 -1.90 -3.60 10.73
CA LEU A 309 -1.91 -2.89 12.00
C LEU A 309 -3.23 -2.99 12.75
N ARG A 310 -4.35 -2.92 12.03
CA ARG A 310 -5.68 -3.12 12.59
C ARG A 310 -5.82 -4.54 13.16
N GLU A 311 -5.38 -5.56 12.43
CA GLU A 311 -5.43 -6.95 12.91
C GLU A 311 -4.61 -7.12 14.20
N LEU A 312 -3.41 -6.52 14.28
CA LEU A 312 -2.59 -6.54 15.49
C LEU A 312 -3.27 -5.84 16.67
N ALA A 313 -3.80 -4.65 16.42
CA ALA A 313 -4.44 -3.85 17.45
C ALA A 313 -5.72 -4.53 18.00
N GLU A 314 -6.46 -5.23 17.15
CA GLU A 314 -7.71 -5.90 17.54
C GLU A 314 -7.46 -7.28 18.19
N ASN A 315 -6.44 -8.03 17.74
CA ASN A 315 -6.38 -9.47 18.01
C ASN A 315 -5.07 -9.97 18.64
N ALA A 316 -3.96 -9.21 18.67
CA ALA A 316 -2.66 -9.75 19.07
C ALA A 316 -2.55 -10.07 20.59
N LEU A 317 -3.21 -9.29 21.44
CA LEU A 317 -3.08 -9.37 22.91
C LEU A 317 -4.40 -9.60 23.65
N VAL A 318 -5.35 -10.29 23.02
CA VAL A 318 -6.68 -10.55 23.61
C VAL A 318 -6.53 -11.26 24.96
N GLY A 319 -6.95 -10.61 26.04
CA GLY A 319 -6.87 -11.15 27.42
C GLY A 319 -5.48 -11.09 28.06
N TYR A 320 -4.51 -10.39 27.46
CA TYR A 320 -3.17 -10.27 28.03
C TYR A 320 -3.14 -9.30 29.22
N SER A 321 -2.50 -9.73 30.31
CA SER A 321 -2.08 -8.88 31.42
C SER A 321 -0.63 -9.16 31.78
N ASP A 322 0.09 -8.13 32.22
CA ASP A 322 1.43 -8.28 32.75
C ASP A 322 1.44 -9.09 34.05
N PRO A 323 2.57 -9.76 34.37
CA PRO A 323 2.75 -10.44 35.64
C PRO A 323 2.50 -9.51 36.84
N PRO A 324 1.88 -9.99 37.95
CA PRO A 324 1.71 -9.21 39.18
C PRO A 324 2.99 -8.47 39.61
N GLY A 325 2.87 -7.18 39.93
CA GLY A 325 3.99 -6.34 40.34
C GLY A 325 4.91 -5.83 39.22
N PHE A 326 4.74 -6.29 37.97
CA PHE A 326 5.53 -5.76 36.85
C PHE A 326 5.15 -4.30 36.53
N LYS A 327 6.18 -3.53 36.15
CA LYS A 327 6.09 -2.21 35.51
C LYS A 327 7.17 -2.14 34.44
N SER A 328 6.81 -1.71 33.24
CA SER A 328 7.78 -1.62 32.16
C SER A 328 8.79 -0.50 32.41
N SER A 329 10.05 -0.72 32.03
CA SER A 329 11.07 0.32 32.08
C SER A 329 10.97 1.30 30.90
N LEU A 330 10.18 0.96 29.87
CA LEU A 330 10.00 1.78 28.67
C LEU A 330 9.02 2.94 28.88
N ASP A 331 7.93 2.70 29.62
CA ASP A 331 6.83 3.66 29.78
C ASP A 331 6.37 3.80 31.24
N GLY A 332 6.86 2.97 32.16
CA GLY A 332 6.43 2.96 33.57
C GLY A 332 5.02 2.40 33.78
N GLU A 333 4.38 1.90 32.72
CA GLU A 333 3.02 1.35 32.73
C GLU A 333 3.02 -0.15 33.06
N ARG A 334 1.82 -0.65 33.30
CA ARG A 334 1.47 -2.06 33.43
C ARG A 334 0.22 -2.27 32.59
N PHE A 335 0.20 -3.33 31.80
CA PHE A 335 -0.96 -3.76 31.04
C PHE A 335 -1.81 -4.72 31.86
N ASP A 336 -3.08 -4.36 32.04
CA ASP A 336 -4.11 -5.21 32.64
C ASP A 336 -5.25 -5.34 31.60
N GLU A 337 -5.44 -6.54 31.07
CA GLU A 337 -6.37 -6.84 29.95
C GLU A 337 -6.30 -5.81 28.81
N VAL A 338 -5.09 -5.59 28.29
CA VAL A 338 -4.80 -4.46 27.39
C VAL A 338 -5.65 -4.48 26.10
N ASP A 339 -6.25 -3.33 25.79
CA ASP A 339 -6.90 -3.05 24.50
C ASP A 339 -5.96 -2.21 23.62
N LEU A 340 -5.17 -2.87 22.77
CA LEU A 340 -4.27 -2.18 21.84
C LEU A 340 -5.03 -1.28 20.86
N ALA A 341 -6.26 -1.64 20.45
CA ALA A 341 -7.07 -0.83 19.55
C ALA A 341 -7.44 0.52 20.18
N SER A 342 -7.66 0.57 21.50
CA SER A 342 -7.85 1.84 22.20
C SER A 342 -6.66 2.79 22.07
N LEU A 343 -5.44 2.25 22.05
CA LEU A 343 -4.19 3.04 22.00
C LEU A 343 -4.00 3.76 20.66
N VAL A 344 -4.63 3.27 19.58
CA VAL A 344 -4.46 3.77 18.21
C VAL A 344 -5.77 4.15 17.52
N ARG A 345 -6.90 4.17 18.25
CA ARG A 345 -8.26 4.36 17.69
C ARG A 345 -8.37 5.58 16.76
N GLY A 346 -7.87 6.74 17.20
CA GLY A 346 -7.96 7.99 16.43
C GLY A 346 -7.17 7.95 15.12
N PRO A 347 -5.84 7.73 15.16
CA PRO A 347 -5.03 7.61 13.96
C PRO A 347 -5.48 6.48 13.02
N SER A 348 -5.83 5.30 13.57
CA SER A 348 -6.33 4.17 12.79
C SER A 348 -7.63 4.55 12.06
N ALA A 349 -8.58 5.24 12.71
CA ALA A 349 -9.80 5.71 12.04
C ALA A 349 -9.53 6.71 10.89
N ARG A 350 -8.46 7.52 10.96
CA ARG A 350 -8.05 8.38 9.84
C ARG A 350 -7.48 7.56 8.69
N ALA A 351 -6.64 6.57 8.97
CA ALA A 351 -6.16 5.63 7.95
C ALA A 351 -7.30 4.85 7.30
N GLU A 352 -8.27 4.36 8.07
CA GLU A 352 -9.50 3.75 7.52
C GLU A 352 -10.29 4.71 6.60
N SER A 353 -10.29 6.00 6.91
CA SER A 353 -10.95 7.01 6.07
C SER A 353 -10.27 7.18 4.71
N VAL A 354 -8.97 6.91 4.60
CA VAL A 354 -8.25 6.92 3.32
C VAL A 354 -8.78 5.80 2.44
N MET A 355 -8.74 4.55 2.92
CA MET A 355 -9.27 3.41 2.18
C MET A 355 -10.72 3.64 1.72
N LYS A 356 -11.60 4.11 2.62
CA LYS A 356 -13.01 4.37 2.27
C LYS A 356 -13.22 5.41 1.17
N ARG A 357 -12.37 6.44 1.11
CA ARG A 357 -12.51 7.55 0.16
C ARG A 357 -11.73 7.32 -1.14
N SER A 358 -10.86 6.32 -1.19
CA SER A 358 -10.15 5.89 -2.39
C SER A 358 -10.89 4.82 -3.19
N VAL A 359 -12.11 4.43 -2.80
CA VAL A 359 -12.93 3.45 -3.53
C VAL A 359 -13.47 4.08 -4.81
N MET A 360 -13.24 3.41 -5.94
CA MET A 360 -13.80 3.73 -7.25
C MET A 360 -15.13 2.99 -7.47
N PRO A 361 -16.02 3.46 -8.36
CA PRO A 361 -17.37 2.90 -8.51
C PRO A 361 -17.44 1.45 -9.04
N ASP A 362 -16.37 0.89 -9.60
CA ASP A 362 -16.24 -0.54 -9.94
C ASP A 362 -15.89 -1.44 -8.74
N GLY A 363 -15.73 -0.87 -7.54
CA GLY A 363 -15.35 -1.60 -6.33
C GLY A 363 -13.86 -1.87 -6.22
N ASN A 364 -13.02 -1.24 -7.05
CA ASN A 364 -11.56 -1.22 -6.89
C ASN A 364 -11.10 0.06 -6.18
N TYR A 365 -9.88 0.06 -5.65
CA TYR A 365 -9.24 1.29 -5.21
C TYR A 365 -8.68 2.09 -6.39
N LEU A 366 -8.60 3.42 -6.26
CA LEU A 366 -7.90 4.31 -7.18
C LEU A 366 -6.44 3.89 -7.30
N ALA A 367 -6.02 3.39 -8.47
CA ALA A 367 -4.69 2.85 -8.67
C ALA A 367 -3.62 3.93 -8.94
N GLY A 368 -3.33 4.77 -7.94
CA GLY A 368 -2.21 5.72 -7.95
C GLY A 368 -0.91 5.08 -7.47
N HIS A 369 0.23 5.57 -7.99
CA HIS A 369 1.57 5.11 -7.60
C HIS A 369 1.74 3.58 -7.71
N ASP A 370 2.53 2.93 -6.86
CA ASP A 370 2.71 1.47 -6.86
C ASP A 370 1.48 0.74 -6.30
N THR A 371 0.37 0.81 -7.02
CA THR A 371 -0.86 0.07 -6.72
C THR A 371 -1.08 -0.97 -7.83
N PRO A 372 -1.24 -2.27 -7.49
CA PRO A 372 -1.62 -3.26 -8.49
C PRO A 372 -3.02 -2.96 -9.00
N TRP A 373 -3.30 -3.28 -10.26
CA TRP A 373 -4.64 -3.13 -10.81
C TRP A 373 -5.12 -4.45 -11.45
N PRO A 374 -6.36 -4.89 -11.18
CA PRO A 374 -7.27 -4.33 -10.18
C PRO A 374 -6.80 -4.60 -8.75
N LEU A 375 -7.02 -3.64 -7.84
CA LEU A 375 -6.96 -3.86 -6.40
C LEU A 375 -8.38 -3.73 -5.82
N THR A 376 -9.04 -4.86 -5.65
CA THR A 376 -10.44 -4.92 -5.22
C THR A 376 -10.58 -4.58 -3.74
N THR A 377 -11.58 -3.76 -3.44
CA THR A 377 -11.92 -3.37 -2.06
C THR A 377 -12.60 -4.53 -1.31
N PRO A 378 -12.62 -4.52 0.04
CA PRO A 378 -13.45 -5.45 0.80
C PRO A 378 -14.92 -5.38 0.35
N ARG A 379 -15.66 -6.50 0.45
CA ARG A 379 -17.07 -6.56 0.02
C ARG A 379 -17.88 -5.41 0.63
N GLY A 380 -18.61 -4.69 -0.22
CA GLY A 380 -19.46 -3.58 0.18
C GLY A 380 -18.75 -2.23 0.28
N GLY A 381 -17.50 -2.11 -0.20
CA GLY A 381 -16.88 -0.81 -0.44
C GLY A 381 -17.75 0.06 -1.36
N GLN A 382 -18.02 1.30 -0.96
CA GLN A 382 -18.83 2.25 -1.72
C GLN A 382 -17.97 3.45 -2.10
N ALA A 383 -18.03 3.83 -3.38
CA ALA A 383 -17.39 5.05 -3.83
C ALA A 383 -17.99 6.27 -3.12
N PRO A 384 -17.17 7.29 -2.80
CA PRO A 384 -17.66 8.51 -2.19
C PRO A 384 -18.55 9.30 -3.18
N TYR A 385 -19.60 9.92 -2.64
CA TYR A 385 -20.49 10.84 -3.37
C TYR A 385 -20.19 12.32 -3.08
N ALA A 386 -19.18 12.58 -2.25
CA ALA A 386 -18.78 13.91 -1.86
C ALA A 386 -17.28 14.11 -2.07
N SER A 387 -16.95 15.25 -2.63
CA SER A 387 -15.58 15.69 -2.86
C SER A 387 -14.80 15.76 -1.55
N HIS A 388 -13.53 15.41 -1.62
CA HIS A 388 -12.70 15.29 -0.45
C HIS A 388 -11.25 15.62 -0.77
N LEU A 389 -10.53 15.99 0.29
CA LEU A 389 -9.17 16.47 0.23
C LEU A 389 -8.33 15.76 1.29
N PHE A 390 -7.21 15.19 0.84
CA PHE A 390 -6.10 14.74 1.66
C PHE A 390 -4.95 15.72 1.46
N GLY A 391 -5.08 16.90 2.06
CA GLY A 391 -4.20 18.04 1.78
C GLY A 391 -2.79 17.87 2.33
N ALA A 392 -2.58 17.04 3.37
CA ALA A 392 -1.26 16.81 3.93
C ALA A 392 -0.45 15.81 3.09
N PHE A 393 -1.11 14.78 2.54
CA PHE A 393 -0.51 13.91 1.53
C PHE A 393 -0.36 14.63 0.19
N GLY A 394 -1.38 15.37 -0.24
CA GLY A 394 -1.47 16.02 -1.54
C GLY A 394 -2.31 15.23 -2.54
N GLN A 395 -3.54 14.87 -2.19
CA GLN A 395 -4.49 14.21 -3.08
C GLN A 395 -5.87 14.86 -2.96
N GLY A 396 -6.49 15.22 -4.08
CA GLY A 396 -7.83 15.80 -4.14
C GLY A 396 -8.75 15.04 -5.09
N SER A 397 -10.03 14.96 -4.73
CA SER A 397 -11.09 14.36 -5.56
C SER A 397 -12.28 15.31 -5.64
N LEU A 398 -12.67 15.69 -6.86
CA LEU A 398 -13.92 16.39 -7.16
C LEU A 398 -14.95 15.38 -7.64
N ILE A 399 -16.17 15.44 -7.09
CA ILE A 399 -17.22 14.45 -7.30
C ILE A 399 -18.55 15.15 -7.59
N SER A 400 -19.20 14.74 -8.68
CA SER A 400 -20.48 15.27 -9.14
C SER A 400 -21.36 14.14 -9.67
N GLY A 401 -22.68 14.33 -9.62
CA GLY A 401 -23.65 13.35 -10.13
C GLY A 401 -23.86 12.14 -9.22
N SER A 402 -24.65 11.18 -9.71
CA SER A 402 -24.97 9.93 -9.01
C SER A 402 -25.30 8.81 -9.99
N GLY A 403 -25.29 7.55 -9.52
CA GLY A 403 -25.54 6.38 -10.37
C GLY A 403 -24.62 6.35 -11.59
N ASP A 404 -25.18 6.13 -12.77
CA ASP A 404 -24.43 6.12 -14.05
C ASP A 404 -23.87 7.51 -14.43
N GLY A 405 -24.42 8.57 -13.85
CA GLY A 405 -23.98 9.96 -13.99
C GLY A 405 -22.82 10.36 -13.07
N LEU A 406 -22.40 9.49 -12.15
CA LEU A 406 -21.30 9.80 -11.23
C LEU A 406 -20.00 10.08 -12.00
N ALA A 407 -19.42 11.24 -11.72
CA ALA A 407 -18.12 11.65 -12.23
C ALA A 407 -17.17 11.94 -11.08
N ILE A 408 -15.93 11.44 -11.18
CA ILE A 408 -14.86 11.66 -10.20
C ILE A 408 -13.62 12.12 -10.96
N ALA A 409 -13.15 13.34 -10.68
CA ALA A 409 -11.88 13.85 -11.19
C ALA A 409 -10.89 13.96 -10.04
N THR A 410 -9.75 13.29 -10.14
CA THR A 410 -8.72 13.29 -9.10
C THR A 410 -7.41 13.89 -9.58
N MET A 411 -6.68 14.51 -8.66
CA MET A 411 -5.36 15.09 -8.90
C MET A 411 -4.48 14.93 -7.67
N GLN A 412 -3.21 14.58 -7.92
CA GLN A 412 -2.20 14.38 -6.89
C GLN A 412 -1.11 15.45 -7.00
N TRP A 413 -0.63 15.98 -5.88
CA TRP A 413 0.54 16.87 -5.77
C TRP A 413 1.40 16.48 -4.57
N GLY A 414 1.36 15.20 -4.18
CA GLY A 414 2.10 14.67 -3.05
C GLY A 414 3.59 14.57 -3.29
N LYS A 415 4.32 14.24 -2.22
CA LYS A 415 5.77 14.05 -2.25
C LYS A 415 6.12 12.74 -2.94
N SER A 416 7.29 12.69 -3.60
CA SER A 416 7.84 11.42 -4.06
C SER A 416 8.33 10.56 -2.88
N GLY A 417 8.46 9.26 -3.11
CA GLY A 417 8.87 8.27 -2.12
C GLY A 417 9.27 6.96 -2.80
N THR A 418 9.54 5.90 -2.04
CA THR A 418 9.99 4.61 -2.60
C THR A 418 9.01 3.94 -3.56
N HIS A 419 7.71 4.24 -3.40
CA HIS A 419 6.63 3.65 -4.17
C HIS A 419 5.87 4.66 -5.02
N ALA A 420 6.39 5.88 -5.16
CA ALA A 420 5.78 6.94 -5.97
C ALA A 420 6.03 6.74 -7.47
N HIS A 421 5.12 7.26 -8.28
CA HIS A 421 5.33 7.49 -9.71
C HIS A 421 5.75 8.95 -9.95
N TRP A 422 6.24 9.25 -11.16
CA TRP A 422 6.61 10.61 -11.58
C TRP A 422 5.40 11.34 -12.19
N ASP A 423 4.33 11.43 -11.41
CA ASP A 423 2.97 11.75 -11.86
C ASP A 423 2.37 12.96 -11.14
N ALA A 424 3.21 13.89 -10.64
CA ALA A 424 2.72 15.11 -10.02
C ALA A 424 1.78 15.87 -10.98
N LEU A 425 0.67 16.32 -10.42
CA LEU A 425 -0.46 16.95 -11.09
C LEU A 425 -1.12 16.07 -12.16
N ASN A 426 -1.03 14.74 -12.08
CA ASN A 426 -1.80 13.84 -12.95
C ASN A 426 -3.33 14.02 -12.80
N LEU A 427 -4.08 13.74 -13.86
CA LEU A 427 -5.54 13.67 -13.86
C LEU A 427 -5.99 12.23 -14.07
N ASN A 428 -6.84 11.74 -13.16
CA ASN A 428 -7.67 10.57 -13.40
C ASN A 428 -9.13 11.00 -13.46
N LEU A 429 -9.89 10.42 -14.39
CA LEU A 429 -11.31 10.74 -14.60
C LEU A 429 -12.14 9.46 -14.67
N TRP A 430 -13.03 9.29 -13.71
CA TRP A 430 -14.15 8.38 -13.80
C TRP A 430 -15.38 9.11 -14.35
N ALA A 431 -16.03 8.56 -15.36
CA ALA A 431 -17.30 9.06 -15.87
C ALA A 431 -17.99 7.98 -16.72
N LYS A 432 -19.32 7.96 -16.74
CA LYS A 432 -20.12 7.00 -17.53
C LYS A 432 -19.77 5.54 -17.23
N GLY A 433 -19.59 5.24 -15.94
CA GLY A 433 -19.33 3.87 -15.47
C GLY A 433 -17.96 3.30 -15.82
N THR A 434 -17.00 4.13 -16.25
CA THR A 434 -15.63 3.69 -16.56
C THR A 434 -14.61 4.75 -16.16
N GLU A 435 -13.37 4.35 -15.98
CA GLU A 435 -12.25 5.29 -16.07
C GLU A 435 -12.12 5.78 -17.50
N ALA A 436 -12.52 7.03 -17.73
CA ALA A 436 -12.38 7.70 -19.02
C ALA A 436 -10.93 8.16 -19.23
N ILE A 437 -10.22 8.55 -18.17
CA ILE A 437 -8.77 8.75 -18.14
C ILE A 437 -8.23 7.89 -17.00
N SER A 438 -7.47 6.85 -17.35
CA SER A 438 -6.94 5.90 -16.37
C SER A 438 -5.60 6.36 -15.79
N GLU A 439 -5.37 5.95 -14.55
CA GLU A 439 -4.03 5.85 -13.99
C GLU A 439 -3.27 4.62 -14.52
N THR A 440 -1.99 4.50 -14.21
CA THR A 440 -1.20 3.31 -14.57
C THR A 440 -1.39 2.17 -13.54
N GLN A 441 -0.43 1.26 -13.42
CA GLN A 441 -0.43 0.22 -12.39
C GLN A 441 1.00 -0.08 -11.95
N TYR A 442 1.17 -0.77 -10.81
CA TYR A 442 2.48 -1.03 -10.22
C TYR A 442 3.47 -1.76 -11.17
N GLN A 443 3.13 -2.99 -11.56
CA GLN A 443 4.04 -3.88 -12.32
C GLN A 443 3.53 -4.12 -13.75
N PRO A 444 4.41 -4.32 -14.73
CA PRO A 444 4.01 -4.81 -16.04
C PRO A 444 3.25 -6.13 -15.94
N LEU A 445 2.21 -6.28 -16.76
CA LEU A 445 1.51 -7.56 -16.85
C LEU A 445 2.46 -8.65 -17.37
N PRO A 446 2.34 -9.89 -16.86
CA PRO A 446 3.04 -11.02 -17.45
C PRO A 446 2.77 -11.10 -18.96
N LYS A 447 3.83 -11.28 -19.76
CA LYS A 447 3.80 -11.31 -21.24
C LYS A 447 3.50 -9.98 -21.93
N SER A 448 3.41 -8.86 -21.20
CA SER A 448 3.36 -7.54 -21.84
C SER A 448 4.74 -7.12 -22.36
N ASN A 449 4.75 -6.26 -23.37
CA ASN A 449 5.92 -5.52 -23.86
C ASN A 449 6.21 -4.25 -23.03
N SER A 450 5.51 -4.07 -21.91
CA SER A 450 5.67 -2.91 -21.03
C SER A 450 6.87 -3.08 -20.10
N THR A 451 7.27 -1.98 -19.45
CA THR A 451 8.38 -1.97 -18.48
C THR A 451 8.00 -1.21 -17.23
N ARG A 452 8.64 -1.51 -16.10
CA ARG A 452 8.47 -0.75 -14.86
C ARG A 452 8.78 0.74 -15.07
N ALA A 453 9.82 1.04 -15.84
CA ALA A 453 10.21 2.41 -16.18
C ALA A 453 9.09 3.17 -16.93
N TRP A 454 8.36 2.50 -17.82
CA TRP A 454 7.21 3.10 -18.52
C TRP A 454 6.11 3.48 -17.53
N HIS A 455 5.69 2.52 -16.70
CA HIS A 455 4.61 2.71 -15.73
C HIS A 455 4.88 3.87 -14.75
N THR A 456 6.15 4.11 -14.38
CA THR A 456 6.54 5.22 -13.49
C THR A 456 6.75 6.55 -14.19
N SER A 457 6.95 6.58 -15.51
CA SER A 457 7.41 7.78 -16.22
C SER A 457 6.32 8.84 -16.32
N THR A 458 6.69 10.12 -16.32
CA THR A 458 5.72 11.22 -16.46
C THR A 458 4.92 11.15 -17.76
N ALA A 459 5.55 10.65 -18.83
CA ALA A 459 4.91 10.49 -20.14
C ALA A 459 3.81 9.41 -20.19
N ALA A 460 3.76 8.51 -19.20
CA ALA A 460 2.70 7.50 -19.09
C ALA A 460 1.45 8.02 -18.38
N HIS A 461 1.50 9.23 -17.81
CA HIS A 461 0.45 9.86 -17.03
C HIS A 461 -0.15 11.04 -17.78
N ALA A 462 -1.41 11.38 -17.51
CA ALA A 462 -2.13 12.50 -18.10
C ALA A 462 -1.71 13.82 -17.43
N THR A 463 -0.47 14.25 -17.66
CA THR A 463 0.15 15.47 -17.15
C THR A 463 1.10 16.08 -18.19
N VAL A 464 1.88 17.11 -17.86
CA VAL A 464 2.81 17.76 -18.79
C VAL A 464 4.25 17.30 -18.59
N VAL A 465 4.89 16.83 -19.66
CA VAL A 465 6.32 16.52 -19.67
C VAL A 465 7.12 17.76 -20.11
N VAL A 466 8.16 18.13 -19.35
CA VAL A 466 9.06 19.26 -19.69
C VAL A 466 10.38 18.75 -20.24
N ASN A 467 10.85 19.32 -21.35
CA ASN A 467 12.09 18.97 -22.05
C ASN A 467 12.23 17.48 -22.40
N GLY A 468 11.13 16.72 -22.41
CA GLY A 468 11.12 15.28 -22.66
C GLY A 468 11.66 14.41 -21.53
N VAL A 469 11.89 14.97 -20.34
CA VAL A 469 12.37 14.23 -19.17
C VAL A 469 11.24 13.99 -18.17
N SER A 470 11.24 12.84 -17.49
CA SER A 470 10.29 12.63 -16.39
C SER A 470 10.62 13.57 -15.23
N GLN A 471 9.60 13.89 -14.44
CA GLN A 471 9.77 14.53 -13.14
C GLN A 471 10.80 13.74 -12.33
N SER A 472 11.71 14.45 -11.68
CA SER A 472 12.70 13.89 -10.78
C SER A 472 13.48 15.06 -10.21
N PRO A 473 13.57 15.21 -8.87
CA PRO A 473 14.39 16.28 -8.33
C PRO A 473 15.90 16.01 -8.49
N THR A 474 16.35 14.79 -8.82
CA THR A 474 17.68 14.42 -9.39
C THR A 474 17.86 12.90 -9.21
N GLY A 475 18.07 12.16 -10.31
CA GLY A 475 18.29 10.71 -10.28
C GLY A 475 17.09 9.86 -9.81
N PRO A 476 17.22 8.53 -9.74
CA PRO A 476 16.09 7.61 -9.53
C PRO A 476 15.41 7.70 -8.15
N ARG A 477 15.93 8.50 -7.20
CA ARG A 477 15.42 8.59 -5.82
C ARG A 477 15.30 10.02 -5.27
N GLY A 478 15.65 11.06 -6.03
CA GLY A 478 15.61 12.44 -5.60
C GLY A 478 16.65 12.80 -4.51
N ASP A 479 17.45 13.84 -4.74
CA ASP A 479 18.37 14.35 -3.70
C ASP A 479 17.76 15.47 -2.86
N ARG A 480 16.57 15.95 -3.22
CA ARG A 480 15.82 16.94 -2.44
C ARG A 480 15.20 16.28 -1.21
N ARG A 481 16.01 16.10 -0.17
CA ARG A 481 15.58 15.60 1.13
C ARG A 481 15.45 16.74 2.11
N ARG A 482 14.38 16.71 2.89
CA ARG A 482 14.23 17.62 4.02
C ARG A 482 15.39 17.42 4.99
N THR A 483 16.01 18.52 5.42
CA THR A 483 16.97 18.50 6.52
C THR A 483 16.22 18.45 7.84
N ARG A 484 16.63 17.52 8.72
CA ARG A 484 16.10 17.37 10.08
C ARG A 484 16.15 18.69 10.85
N GLN A 485 15.03 19.08 11.45
CA GLN A 485 14.89 20.24 12.33
C GLN A 485 14.60 19.82 13.77
N ALA A 486 14.80 20.71 14.73
CA ALA A 486 14.42 20.44 16.13
C ALA A 486 12.91 20.16 16.27
N ASP A 487 12.08 20.87 15.51
CA ASP A 487 10.61 20.73 15.49
C ASP A 487 10.13 19.38 14.91
N ASP A 488 11.02 18.57 14.34
CA ASP A 488 10.70 17.21 13.88
C ASP A 488 10.72 16.16 14.99
N ALA A 489 11.20 16.53 16.18
CA ALA A 489 11.17 15.66 17.35
C ALA A 489 9.73 15.41 17.78
N ILE A 490 9.39 14.13 17.99
CA ILE A 490 8.10 13.73 18.55
C ILE A 490 8.38 13.20 19.95
N GLU A 491 7.74 13.79 20.96
CA GLU A 491 7.92 13.40 22.35
C GLU A 491 7.73 11.88 22.57
N GLY A 492 8.68 11.26 23.26
CA GLY A 492 8.68 9.82 23.55
C GLY A 492 9.04 8.92 22.36
N ILE A 493 9.34 9.48 21.19
CA ILE A 493 9.70 8.73 19.98
C ILE A 493 11.13 9.10 19.58
N PRO A 494 12.08 8.13 19.60
CA PRO A 494 13.43 8.39 19.13
C PRO A 494 13.43 8.78 17.66
N ASP A 495 14.39 9.61 17.29
CA ASP A 495 14.46 10.12 15.93
C ASP A 495 15.09 9.11 14.97
N TRP A 496 14.26 8.26 14.40
CA TRP A 496 14.69 7.13 13.60
C TRP A 496 15.12 7.50 12.18
N ARG A 497 16.04 6.71 11.63
CA ARG A 497 16.75 6.97 10.37
C ARG A 497 15.81 7.03 9.15
N TRP A 498 14.80 6.17 9.07
CA TRP A 498 13.86 6.13 7.93
C TRP A 498 13.15 7.45 7.65
N ARG A 499 12.86 8.27 8.69
CA ARG A 499 12.25 9.60 8.55
C ARG A 499 13.08 10.57 7.72
N TRP A 500 14.37 10.28 7.55
CA TRP A 500 15.35 11.10 6.85
C TRP A 500 15.90 10.43 5.59
N GLY A 501 15.36 9.27 5.23
CA GLY A 501 15.78 8.47 4.08
C GLY A 501 15.07 8.85 2.78
N THR A 502 14.77 7.85 1.95
CA THR A 502 14.01 7.99 0.69
C THR A 502 12.57 8.44 0.88
N GLN A 503 12.08 8.47 2.12
CA GLN A 503 10.74 8.90 2.51
C GLN A 503 10.68 10.38 2.93
N ALA A 504 11.82 11.07 2.92
CA ALA A 504 11.95 12.46 3.35
C ALA A 504 11.96 13.45 2.18
N ALA A 505 11.41 13.07 1.03
CA ALA A 505 11.41 13.93 -0.14
C ALA A 505 10.74 15.27 0.17
N GLN A 506 11.36 16.34 -0.31
CA GLN A 506 10.87 17.71 -0.14
C GLN A 506 10.47 18.29 -1.50
N ASP A 507 9.75 17.49 -2.30
CA ASP A 507 9.38 17.80 -3.67
C ASP A 507 7.86 17.82 -3.92
N GLY A 508 7.05 17.48 -2.92
CA GLY A 508 5.60 17.63 -3.00
C GLY A 508 5.18 19.07 -3.29
N GLY A 509 3.99 19.23 -3.84
CA GLY A 509 3.41 20.50 -4.26
C GLY A 509 2.70 21.29 -3.16
N ASP A 510 2.12 22.42 -3.54
CA ASP A 510 1.39 23.34 -2.68
C ASP A 510 -0.06 23.51 -3.20
N LEU A 511 -1.06 23.19 -2.35
CA LEU A 511 -2.46 23.41 -2.66
C LEU A 511 -2.77 24.92 -2.68
N ARG A 512 -3.41 25.39 -3.76
CA ARG A 512 -3.79 26.80 -3.93
C ARG A 512 -5.28 27.04 -3.77
N LEU A 513 -6.09 26.13 -4.27
CA LEU A 513 -7.54 26.21 -4.26
C LEU A 513 -8.13 24.82 -4.11
N PHE A 514 -9.12 24.70 -3.22
CA PHE A 514 -10.04 23.57 -3.19
C PHE A 514 -11.41 24.13 -2.81
N ALA A 515 -12.31 24.23 -3.77
CA ALA A 515 -13.64 24.80 -3.58
C ALA A 515 -14.70 23.84 -4.14
N THR A 516 -15.47 23.26 -3.23
CA THR A 516 -16.49 22.23 -3.54
C THR A 516 -17.86 22.60 -2.97
N LEU A 517 -18.07 23.87 -2.61
CA LEU A 517 -19.31 24.34 -1.99
C LEU A 517 -20.46 24.46 -3.00
N SER A 518 -20.16 24.66 -4.29
CA SER A 518 -21.17 24.68 -5.33
C SER A 518 -21.42 23.26 -5.86
N PRO A 519 -22.70 22.83 -6.00
CA PRO A 519 -23.03 21.56 -6.62
C PRO A 519 -22.84 21.58 -8.15
N ASP A 520 -22.80 22.76 -8.76
CA ASP A 520 -22.71 22.91 -10.22
C ASP A 520 -21.29 23.02 -10.73
N VAL A 521 -20.38 23.54 -9.90
CA VAL A 521 -18.96 23.63 -10.23
C VAL A 521 -18.11 23.43 -8.99
N GLN A 522 -17.13 22.54 -9.12
CA GLN A 522 -16.13 22.32 -8.10
C GLN A 522 -14.75 22.45 -8.73
N VAL A 523 -13.79 22.98 -7.99
CA VAL A 523 -12.46 23.31 -8.53
C VAL A 523 -11.36 22.99 -7.54
N MET A 524 -10.24 22.51 -8.06
CA MET A 524 -8.98 22.43 -7.34
C MET A 524 -7.80 22.93 -8.17
N GLU A 525 -6.83 23.56 -7.49
CA GLU A 525 -5.60 24.06 -8.09
C GLU A 525 -4.41 23.74 -7.18
N ALA A 526 -3.32 23.23 -7.75
CA ALA A 526 -2.08 22.97 -7.04
C ALA A 526 -0.85 23.36 -7.87
N ASP A 527 0.20 23.80 -7.18
CA ASP A 527 1.56 24.00 -7.68
C ASP A 527 2.40 22.76 -7.41
N ALA A 528 3.24 22.32 -8.35
CA ALA A 528 4.28 21.32 -8.10
C ALA A 528 5.59 21.63 -8.87
N PRO A 529 6.13 22.87 -8.83
CA PRO A 529 7.36 23.21 -9.55
C PRO A 529 8.55 22.35 -9.10
N ARG A 530 8.53 21.90 -7.84
CA ARG A 530 9.57 21.08 -7.22
C ARG A 530 9.71 19.67 -7.83
N ALA A 531 8.74 19.23 -8.64
CA ALA A 531 8.84 18.01 -9.42
C ALA A 531 9.82 18.12 -10.61
N TYR A 532 10.11 19.36 -11.06
CA TYR A 532 10.89 19.63 -12.26
C TYR A 532 12.02 20.66 -12.10
N ASP A 533 11.94 21.56 -11.14
CA ASP A 533 12.84 22.72 -11.02
C ASP A 533 14.33 22.38 -11.10
N MET A 534 14.76 21.30 -10.44
CA MET A 534 16.15 20.83 -10.47
C MET A 534 16.53 20.14 -11.78
N ALA A 535 15.56 19.55 -12.50
CA ALA A 535 15.80 18.85 -13.76
C ALA A 535 15.78 19.80 -14.97
N THR A 536 14.95 20.84 -14.95
CA THR A 536 14.66 21.67 -16.14
C THR A 536 14.59 23.17 -15.86
N GLY A 537 14.76 23.64 -14.62
CA GLY A 537 14.68 25.05 -14.26
C GLY A 537 13.24 25.60 -14.21
N VAL A 538 12.25 24.71 -14.15
CA VAL A 538 10.84 25.09 -14.03
C VAL A 538 10.57 25.88 -12.74
N THR A 539 9.87 27.01 -12.88
CA THR A 539 9.48 27.88 -11.76
C THR A 539 7.97 27.90 -11.53
N MET A 540 7.19 27.43 -12.51
CA MET A 540 5.76 27.19 -12.38
C MET A 540 5.43 25.87 -13.07
N TYR A 541 4.78 24.98 -12.33
CA TYR A 541 4.16 23.76 -12.85
C TYR A 541 2.85 23.64 -12.09
N ARG A 542 1.77 24.13 -12.70
CA ARG A 542 0.49 24.35 -12.02
C ARG A 542 -0.65 23.81 -12.83
N ARG A 543 -1.57 23.12 -12.17
CA ARG A 543 -2.80 22.62 -12.78
C ARG A 543 -4.01 23.09 -12.01
N THR A 544 -4.98 23.62 -12.74
CA THR A 544 -6.33 23.92 -12.26
C THR A 544 -7.27 22.95 -12.95
N ILE A 545 -7.99 22.12 -12.19
CA ILE A 545 -9.08 21.31 -12.74
C ILE A 545 -10.40 21.71 -12.09
N ALA A 546 -11.45 21.81 -12.89
CA ALA A 546 -12.80 22.02 -12.41
C ALA A 546 -13.77 20.99 -12.98
N LEU A 547 -14.55 20.35 -12.12
CA LEU A 547 -15.62 19.45 -12.50
C LEU A 547 -16.92 20.27 -12.57
N VAL A 548 -17.46 20.40 -13.78
CA VAL A 548 -18.66 21.20 -14.05
C VAL A 548 -19.83 20.28 -14.36
N ARG A 549 -20.89 20.41 -13.58
CA ARG A 549 -22.14 19.68 -13.78
C ARG A 549 -22.88 20.24 -15.00
N ILE A 550 -23.29 19.36 -15.90
CA ILE A 550 -24.24 19.70 -16.95
C ILE A 550 -25.66 19.43 -16.40
N ASP A 551 -25.87 18.24 -15.86
CA ASP A 551 -27.04 17.82 -15.07
C ASP A 551 -26.67 16.63 -14.17
N ASP A 552 -27.66 15.95 -13.58
CA ASP A 552 -27.43 14.81 -12.68
C ASP A 552 -26.81 13.58 -13.35
N GLN A 553 -26.85 13.53 -14.68
CA GLN A 553 -26.37 12.41 -15.48
C GLN A 553 -25.08 12.72 -16.23
N ASP A 554 -24.64 13.98 -16.30
CA ASP A 554 -23.52 14.39 -17.14
C ASP A 554 -22.70 15.54 -16.56
N SER A 555 -21.39 15.48 -16.78
CA SER A 555 -20.43 16.47 -16.31
C SER A 555 -19.24 16.55 -17.28
N TYR A 556 -18.54 17.67 -17.29
CA TYR A 556 -17.29 17.82 -18.02
C TYR A 556 -16.19 18.38 -17.11
N VAL A 557 -14.93 18.19 -17.51
CA VAL A 557 -13.77 18.68 -16.77
C VAL A 557 -13.12 19.82 -17.54
N VAL A 558 -12.95 20.96 -16.89
CA VAL A 558 -12.02 22.01 -17.29
C VAL A 558 -10.63 21.64 -16.80
N ASP A 559 -9.63 21.77 -17.65
CA ASP A 559 -8.23 21.54 -17.31
C ASP A 559 -7.33 22.66 -17.84
N ILE A 560 -6.64 23.35 -16.92
CA ILE A 560 -5.75 24.47 -17.24
C ILE A 560 -4.39 24.17 -16.66
N PHE A 561 -3.40 23.98 -17.53
CA PHE A 561 -2.04 23.65 -17.13
C PHE A 561 -1.08 24.78 -17.50
N ARG A 562 -0.48 25.42 -16.49
CA ARG A 562 0.49 26.51 -16.66
C ARG A 562 1.89 26.01 -16.35
N VAL A 563 2.81 26.22 -17.29
CA VAL A 563 4.22 25.89 -17.11
C VAL A 563 5.09 27.08 -17.47
N LYS A 564 6.09 27.39 -16.64
CA LYS A 564 7.10 28.42 -16.87
C LYS A 564 8.49 27.87 -16.53
N GLY A 565 9.45 28.09 -17.43
CA GLY A 565 10.78 27.50 -17.37
C GLY A 565 10.85 26.16 -18.12
N GLY A 566 12.04 25.81 -18.62
CA GLY A 566 12.19 24.80 -19.67
C GLY A 566 12.02 25.42 -21.07
N GLU A 567 12.02 24.56 -22.09
CA GLU A 567 12.01 24.98 -23.50
C GLU A 567 10.96 24.25 -24.34
N ARG A 568 10.58 23.02 -23.94
CA ARG A 568 9.59 22.19 -24.62
C ARG A 568 8.61 21.57 -23.63
N TYR A 569 7.33 21.60 -23.96
CA TYR A 569 6.24 21.11 -23.12
C TYR A 569 5.37 20.15 -23.92
N ASP A 570 5.21 18.94 -23.40
CA ASP A 570 4.42 17.87 -23.98
C ASP A 570 3.23 17.59 -23.06
N PHE A 571 2.05 18.10 -23.40
CA PHE A 571 0.82 17.78 -22.68
C PHE A 571 0.34 16.39 -23.11
N MET A 572 0.38 15.44 -22.17
CA MET A 572 0.13 14.03 -22.43
C MET A 572 -1.35 13.68 -22.26
N LEU A 573 -1.89 12.96 -23.24
CA LEU A 573 -3.28 12.50 -23.26
C LEU A 573 -3.36 11.02 -23.60
N HIS A 574 -4.12 10.30 -22.78
CA HIS A 574 -4.63 8.96 -23.06
C HIS A 574 -6.00 8.84 -22.39
N ALA A 575 -6.77 7.83 -22.81
CA ALA A 575 -8.06 7.53 -22.20
C ALA A 575 -7.98 6.27 -21.31
N SER A 576 -8.97 5.38 -21.37
CA SER A 576 -8.97 4.15 -20.57
C SER A 576 -7.79 3.24 -20.92
N LEU A 577 -7.00 2.86 -19.92
CA LEU A 577 -5.86 1.94 -20.08
C LEU A 577 -6.26 0.46 -19.99
N GLN A 578 -7.47 0.18 -19.50
CA GLN A 578 -7.99 -1.19 -19.37
C GLN A 578 -8.85 -1.64 -20.56
N LEU A 579 -9.30 -0.71 -21.41
CA LEU A 579 -10.17 -1.00 -22.55
C LEU A 579 -9.42 -0.87 -23.89
N GLY A 580 -9.83 -1.65 -24.88
CA GLY A 580 -9.51 -1.35 -26.27
C GLY A 580 -10.22 -0.05 -26.70
N GLN A 581 -9.60 0.66 -27.63
CA GLN A 581 -10.09 1.96 -28.05
C GLN A 581 -9.52 2.36 -29.41
N THR A 582 -10.29 3.21 -30.09
CA THR A 582 -9.87 3.92 -31.31
C THR A 582 -9.68 5.40 -30.99
N LEU A 583 -8.82 6.06 -31.77
CA LEU A 583 -8.52 7.48 -31.63
C LEU A 583 -8.81 8.21 -32.94
N ARG A 584 -9.35 9.41 -32.83
CA ARG A 584 -9.41 10.40 -33.91
C ARG A 584 -8.89 11.73 -33.41
N VAL A 585 -8.08 12.39 -34.23
CA VAL A 585 -7.59 13.74 -34.00
C VAL A 585 -8.07 14.63 -35.14
N SER A 586 -8.53 15.85 -34.85
CA SER A 586 -9.06 16.76 -35.88
C SER A 586 -7.98 17.40 -36.75
N VAL A 587 -6.73 17.41 -36.29
CA VAL A 587 -5.57 17.89 -37.05
C VAL A 587 -5.16 16.84 -38.08
N PRO A 588 -4.93 17.21 -39.36
CA PRO A 588 -4.35 16.30 -40.34
C PRO A 588 -2.94 15.86 -39.95
N LEU A 589 -2.71 14.56 -39.76
CA LEU A 589 -1.42 14.03 -39.29
C LEU A 589 -0.67 13.27 -40.39
N GLN A 590 0.64 13.52 -40.48
CA GLN A 590 1.59 12.83 -41.36
C GLN A 590 2.52 11.90 -40.55
N PRO A 591 3.05 10.81 -41.13
CA PRO A 591 4.01 9.96 -40.44
C PRO A 591 5.21 10.75 -39.90
N MET A 592 5.61 10.45 -38.66
CA MET A 592 6.76 11.03 -37.98
C MET A 592 7.72 9.91 -37.59
N GLN A 593 9.01 10.08 -37.84
CA GLN A 593 10.02 9.07 -37.53
C GLN A 593 10.40 9.07 -36.05
N GLY A 594 10.84 7.90 -35.55
CA GLY A 594 11.36 7.74 -34.20
C GLY A 594 10.31 7.33 -33.17
N LYS A 595 10.61 7.60 -31.91
CA LYS A 595 9.76 7.32 -30.76
C LYS A 595 9.65 8.57 -29.88
N ALA A 596 8.49 8.75 -29.24
CA ALA A 596 8.30 9.77 -28.22
C ALA A 596 8.41 9.11 -26.84
N HIS A 597 9.14 9.76 -25.92
CA HIS A 597 9.32 9.32 -24.53
C HIS A 597 9.67 7.83 -24.39
N SER A 598 10.58 7.34 -25.24
CA SER A 598 11.13 5.98 -25.29
C SER A 598 10.17 4.87 -25.74
N MET A 599 8.90 4.93 -25.35
CA MET A 599 7.94 3.83 -25.53
C MET A 599 6.85 4.10 -26.57
N ILE A 600 6.57 5.37 -26.89
CA ILE A 600 5.50 5.72 -27.82
C ILE A 600 6.04 5.66 -29.25
N ASP A 601 5.50 4.78 -30.08
CA ASP A 601 5.92 4.58 -31.47
C ASP A 601 4.76 4.74 -32.46
N GLY A 602 5.03 4.43 -33.74
CA GLY A 602 4.05 4.59 -34.82
C GLY A 602 3.60 6.04 -35.00
N LEU A 603 4.51 6.99 -34.77
CA LEU A 603 4.16 8.39 -34.61
C LEU A 603 3.56 9.00 -35.88
N ARG A 604 2.56 9.84 -35.69
CA ARG A 604 2.01 10.75 -36.71
C ARG A 604 1.86 12.13 -36.11
N ALA A 605 2.21 13.18 -36.85
CA ALA A 605 2.18 14.54 -36.34
C ALA A 605 1.62 15.55 -37.35
N GLY A 606 1.08 16.64 -36.83
CA GLY A 606 0.63 17.81 -37.61
C GLY A 606 0.66 19.07 -36.73
N THR A 607 0.80 20.24 -37.35
CA THR A 607 0.86 21.53 -36.64
C THR A 607 -0.46 22.27 -36.80
N THR A 608 -0.91 22.97 -35.76
CA THR A 608 -2.09 23.84 -35.80
C THR A 608 -1.88 25.08 -34.93
N ASP A 609 -2.43 26.21 -35.36
CA ASP A 609 -2.59 27.42 -34.56
C ASP A 609 -3.98 27.53 -33.94
N GLY A 610 -4.97 26.83 -34.52
CA GLY A 610 -6.38 26.85 -34.10
C GLY A 610 -6.73 25.81 -33.03
N PRO A 611 -7.99 25.82 -32.54
CA PRO A 611 -8.46 24.81 -31.62
C PRO A 611 -8.49 23.45 -32.31
N TRP A 612 -8.36 22.38 -31.54
CA TRP A 612 -8.41 21.02 -32.05
C TRP A 612 -9.00 20.07 -31.01
N LEU A 613 -9.31 18.85 -31.42
CA LEU A 613 -9.81 17.83 -30.51
C LEU A 613 -9.17 16.47 -30.75
N ALA A 614 -9.10 15.68 -29.67
CA ALA A 614 -8.86 14.25 -29.69
C ALA A 614 -10.09 13.53 -29.14
N ALA A 615 -10.58 12.52 -29.87
CA ALA A 615 -11.70 11.69 -29.49
C ALA A 615 -11.25 10.23 -29.37
N PHE A 616 -11.28 9.70 -28.16
CA PHE A 616 -11.06 8.30 -27.86
C PHE A 616 -12.42 7.60 -27.73
N THR A 617 -12.68 6.56 -28.51
CA THR A 617 -13.89 5.73 -28.40
C THR A 617 -13.49 4.36 -27.89
N MET A 618 -13.96 4.02 -26.69
CA MET A 618 -13.64 2.78 -25.99
C MET A 618 -14.60 1.66 -26.40
N ASP A 619 -14.14 0.41 -26.29
CA ASP A 619 -14.90 -0.77 -26.72
C ASP A 619 -16.22 -0.97 -25.95
N ASN A 620 -16.37 -0.36 -24.77
CA ASN A 620 -17.62 -0.39 -23.98
C ASN A 620 -18.65 0.66 -24.47
N GLY A 621 -18.36 1.42 -25.52
CA GLY A 621 -19.24 2.44 -26.11
C GLY A 621 -19.14 3.83 -25.47
N VAL A 622 -18.32 4.02 -24.43
CA VAL A 622 -18.00 5.35 -23.89
C VAL A 622 -16.97 6.03 -24.77
N SER A 623 -17.15 7.32 -25.01
CA SER A 623 -16.16 8.16 -25.70
C SER A 623 -15.66 9.28 -24.79
N LEU A 624 -14.36 9.50 -24.77
CA LEU A 624 -13.71 10.67 -24.18
C LEU A 624 -13.31 11.63 -25.31
N ILE A 625 -13.92 12.81 -25.33
CA ILE A 625 -13.48 13.90 -26.21
C ILE A 625 -12.74 14.95 -25.40
N THR A 626 -11.56 15.35 -25.87
CA THR A 626 -10.78 16.45 -25.32
C THR A 626 -10.73 17.57 -26.35
N PHE A 627 -11.31 18.73 -26.03
CA PHE A 627 -11.17 19.95 -26.79
C PHE A 627 -9.98 20.74 -26.25
N MET A 628 -9.01 21.07 -27.11
CA MET A 628 -7.84 21.87 -26.76
C MET A 628 -7.96 23.26 -27.38
N ALA A 629 -7.75 24.28 -26.56
CA ALA A 629 -7.74 25.67 -27.00
C ALA A 629 -6.55 25.95 -27.96
N PRO A 630 -6.67 26.98 -28.82
CA PRO A 630 -5.59 27.45 -29.67
C PRO A 630 -4.27 27.68 -28.92
N GLY A 631 -3.17 27.44 -29.60
CA GLY A 631 -1.84 27.84 -29.17
C GLY A 631 -0.91 27.80 -30.37
N ALA A 632 -0.32 28.95 -30.70
CA ALA A 632 0.47 29.10 -31.92
C ALA A 632 1.58 28.04 -32.00
N GLY A 633 1.72 27.42 -33.18
CA GLY A 633 2.73 26.40 -33.45
C GLY A 633 2.56 25.09 -32.69
N THR A 634 1.38 24.80 -32.13
CA THR A 634 1.16 23.53 -31.41
C THR A 634 1.36 22.36 -32.38
N THR A 635 2.27 21.45 -32.05
CA THR A 635 2.45 20.19 -32.76
C THR A 635 1.64 19.12 -32.05
N VAL A 636 0.64 18.56 -32.74
CA VAL A 636 -0.16 17.45 -32.24
C VAL A 636 0.44 16.15 -32.74
N ILE A 637 0.79 15.25 -31.83
CA ILE A 637 1.43 13.96 -32.14
C ILE A 637 0.54 12.83 -31.63
N GLU A 638 0.19 11.90 -32.50
CA GLU A 638 -0.46 10.63 -32.18
C GLU A 638 0.59 9.51 -32.19
N GLY A 639 0.48 8.55 -31.27
CA GLY A 639 1.27 7.32 -31.29
C GLY A 639 0.64 6.22 -30.44
N ARG A 640 1.34 5.09 -30.31
CA ARG A 640 0.91 3.95 -29.49
C ARG A 640 2.01 3.52 -28.53
N ALA A 641 1.60 3.08 -27.34
CA ALA A 641 2.50 2.50 -26.34
C ALA A 641 1.76 1.40 -25.56
N PRO A 642 2.46 0.54 -24.81
CA PRO A 642 1.83 -0.49 -24.00
C PRO A 642 0.77 0.11 -23.06
N SER A 643 -0.43 -0.49 -23.05
CA SER A 643 -1.59 0.03 -22.31
C SER A 643 -1.48 -0.10 -20.79
N MET A 644 -0.47 -0.81 -20.27
CA MET A 644 -0.19 -0.99 -18.84
C MET A 644 -1.23 -1.80 -18.04
N ARG A 645 -2.54 -1.64 -18.27
CA ARG A 645 -3.63 -2.37 -17.58
C ARG A 645 -4.29 -3.48 -18.41
N ARG A 646 -3.86 -3.66 -19.67
CA ARG A 646 -4.20 -4.84 -20.49
C ARG A 646 -3.02 -5.24 -21.38
N LEU A 647 -3.14 -6.37 -22.05
CA LEU A 647 -2.17 -6.73 -23.09
C LEU A 647 -2.37 -5.85 -24.35
N GLY A 648 -1.25 -5.60 -25.05
CA GLY A 648 -1.20 -4.75 -26.23
C GLY A 648 -1.19 -3.26 -25.93
N ASP A 649 -1.34 -2.46 -26.97
CA ASP A 649 -1.07 -1.02 -26.93
C ASP A 649 -2.34 -0.17 -26.81
N ALA A 650 -2.19 1.00 -26.17
CA ALA A 650 -3.16 2.08 -26.13
C ALA A 650 -2.67 3.27 -26.99
N PRO A 651 -3.59 4.05 -27.59
CA PRO A 651 -3.25 5.29 -28.26
C PRO A 651 -2.90 6.39 -27.24
N PHE A 652 -1.91 7.21 -27.59
CA PHE A 652 -1.49 8.41 -26.87
C PHE A 652 -1.52 9.61 -27.81
N VAL A 653 -1.89 10.77 -27.28
CA VAL A 653 -1.82 12.07 -27.97
C VAL A 653 -0.94 13.01 -27.17
N ILE A 654 -0.08 13.75 -27.86
CA ILE A 654 0.82 14.75 -27.28
C ILE A 654 0.51 16.09 -27.91
N ALA A 655 0.22 17.10 -27.10
CA ALA A 655 0.23 18.49 -27.54
C ALA A 655 1.58 19.11 -27.18
N ARG A 656 2.46 19.23 -28.18
CA ARG A 656 3.79 19.79 -28.01
C ARG A 656 3.80 21.29 -28.30
N ARG A 657 4.35 22.06 -27.37
CA ARG A 657 4.65 23.50 -27.53
C ARG A 657 6.08 23.79 -27.09
N GLU A 658 6.67 24.83 -27.66
CA GLU A 658 8.03 25.27 -27.36
C GLU A 658 8.03 26.75 -26.96
N GLY A 659 8.97 27.14 -26.09
CA GLY A 659 9.10 28.51 -25.56
C GLY A 659 9.43 28.56 -24.07
N GLU A 660 9.48 29.76 -23.49
CA GLU A 660 9.84 29.96 -22.07
C GLU A 660 8.68 29.68 -21.09
N GLN A 661 7.45 29.69 -21.58
CA GLN A 661 6.25 29.38 -20.82
C GLN A 661 5.08 29.01 -21.74
N THR A 662 4.11 28.27 -21.24
CA THR A 662 2.87 27.93 -21.95
C THR A 662 1.70 27.78 -20.98
N THR A 663 0.49 28.00 -21.48
CA THR A 663 -0.76 27.59 -20.80
C THR A 663 -1.55 26.69 -21.74
N PHE A 664 -1.71 25.42 -21.36
CA PHE A 664 -2.66 24.51 -21.99
C PHE A 664 -4.04 24.74 -21.38
N VAL A 665 -5.07 24.79 -22.22
CA VAL A 665 -6.47 24.86 -21.78
C VAL A 665 -7.22 23.78 -22.53
N ALA A 666 -7.75 22.82 -21.78
CA ALA A 666 -8.49 21.69 -22.30
C ALA A 666 -9.86 21.56 -21.62
N VAL A 667 -10.80 20.97 -22.34
CA VAL A 667 -12.08 20.51 -21.80
C VAL A 667 -12.26 19.05 -22.15
N HIS A 668 -12.40 18.20 -21.13
CA HIS A 668 -12.64 16.77 -21.27
C HIS A 668 -14.11 16.46 -21.04
N HIS A 669 -14.76 15.80 -22.00
CA HIS A 669 -16.14 15.32 -21.87
C HIS A 669 -16.21 13.83 -22.17
N ALA A 670 -16.61 13.05 -21.17
CA ALA A 670 -16.89 11.62 -21.34
C ALA A 670 -18.40 11.44 -21.54
N PHE A 671 -18.79 10.78 -22.63
CA PHE A 671 -20.19 10.60 -22.98
C PHE A 671 -20.44 9.22 -23.59
N GLN A 672 -21.71 8.83 -23.59
CA GLN A 672 -22.20 7.63 -24.25
C GLN A 672 -23.26 8.04 -25.27
N GLY A 673 -23.34 7.31 -26.39
CA GLY A 673 -24.25 7.63 -27.49
C GLY A 673 -23.56 8.32 -28.66
N SER A 674 -24.34 8.95 -29.54
CA SER A 674 -23.86 9.38 -30.85
C SER A 674 -23.17 10.74 -30.88
N SER A 675 -23.34 11.60 -29.87
CA SER A 675 -22.81 12.97 -29.90
C SER A 675 -22.50 13.52 -28.51
N PRO A 676 -21.38 14.27 -28.35
CA PRO A 676 -21.06 14.94 -27.11
C PRO A 676 -22.01 16.13 -26.88
N ARG A 677 -22.21 16.48 -25.61
CA ARG A 677 -22.94 17.69 -25.21
C ARG A 677 -22.04 18.91 -25.21
N VAL A 678 -20.77 18.74 -24.85
CA VAL A 678 -19.75 19.77 -25.09
C VAL A 678 -19.46 19.80 -26.59
N GLN A 679 -19.62 20.96 -27.20
CA GLN A 679 -19.53 21.16 -28.65
C GLN A 679 -18.27 21.92 -29.07
N GLY A 680 -17.60 22.61 -28.14
CA GLY A 680 -16.38 23.34 -28.47
C GLY A 680 -15.88 24.23 -27.34
N ILE A 681 -14.70 24.79 -27.59
CA ILE A 681 -14.00 25.75 -26.72
C ILE A 681 -13.55 26.96 -27.54
N GLU A 682 -13.69 28.16 -26.98
CA GLU A 682 -13.29 29.42 -27.60
C GLU A 682 -12.57 30.31 -26.58
N LEU A 683 -11.32 30.72 -26.85
CA LEU A 683 -10.62 31.65 -25.97
C LEU A 683 -11.28 33.04 -26.02
N VAL A 684 -11.44 33.64 -24.85
CA VAL A 684 -11.90 35.03 -24.71
C VAL A 684 -10.66 35.90 -24.48
N PRO A 685 -10.43 36.94 -25.31
CA PRO A 685 -9.33 37.86 -25.10
C PRO A 685 -9.39 38.52 -23.72
N THR A 686 -8.23 38.64 -23.07
CA THR A 686 -8.07 39.35 -21.80
C THR A 686 -6.77 40.15 -21.83
N GLU A 687 -6.78 41.33 -21.22
CA GLU A 687 -5.58 42.15 -21.04
C GLU A 687 -4.71 41.65 -19.87
N CYS A 688 -5.28 40.82 -18.98
CA CYS A 688 -4.55 40.22 -17.86
C CYS A 688 -3.67 39.06 -18.34
N LYS A 689 -2.35 39.29 -18.38
CA LYS A 689 -1.36 38.28 -18.80
C LYS A 689 -1.28 37.04 -17.90
N ASP A 690 -1.70 37.18 -16.65
CA ASP A 690 -1.75 36.08 -15.67
C ASP A 690 -3.05 35.27 -15.76
N CYS A 691 -4.00 35.72 -16.57
CA CYS A 691 -5.34 35.19 -16.65
C CYS A 691 -5.56 34.47 -17.98
N VAL A 692 -6.40 33.45 -17.95
CA VAL A 692 -6.98 32.86 -19.15
C VAL A 692 -8.49 32.83 -18.99
N ALA A 693 -9.19 33.18 -20.05
CA ALA A 693 -10.63 33.12 -20.11
C ALA A 693 -11.08 32.42 -21.39
N PHE A 694 -12.16 31.64 -21.31
CA PHE A 694 -12.67 30.92 -22.46
C PHE A 694 -14.14 30.53 -22.26
N LYS A 695 -14.82 30.31 -23.37
CA LYS A 695 -16.19 29.81 -23.44
C LYS A 695 -16.19 28.33 -23.77
N VAL A 696 -17.09 27.59 -23.14
CA VAL A 696 -17.39 26.19 -23.42
C VAL A 696 -18.83 26.12 -23.90
N ARG A 697 -19.06 25.65 -25.13
CA ARG A 697 -20.41 25.49 -25.67
C ARG A 697 -20.97 24.14 -25.24
N VAL A 698 -22.09 24.14 -24.52
CA VAL A 698 -22.72 22.95 -23.94
C VAL A 698 -24.19 22.88 -24.37
N GLY A 699 -24.47 22.23 -25.50
CA GLY A 699 -25.78 22.30 -26.14
C GLY A 699 -26.18 23.77 -26.44
N ASP A 700 -27.27 24.22 -25.82
CA ASP A 700 -27.77 25.60 -25.93
C ASP A 700 -27.21 26.55 -24.85
N ARG A 701 -26.44 26.02 -23.91
CA ARG A 701 -25.77 26.78 -22.82
C ARG A 701 -24.35 27.15 -23.25
N THR A 702 -23.87 28.31 -22.81
CA THR A 702 -22.45 28.69 -22.96
C THR A 702 -21.87 29.00 -21.60
N ASP A 703 -20.83 28.28 -21.22
CA ASP A 703 -20.17 28.47 -19.93
C ASP A 703 -18.90 29.31 -20.14
N THR A 704 -18.80 30.46 -19.49
CA THR A 704 -17.59 31.28 -19.46
C THR A 704 -16.75 30.92 -18.23
N VAL A 705 -15.50 30.54 -18.45
CA VAL A 705 -14.53 30.22 -17.41
C VAL A 705 -13.45 31.28 -17.38
N ILE A 706 -13.06 31.71 -16.19
CA ILE A 706 -11.94 32.62 -15.95
C ILE A 706 -11.02 31.97 -14.91
N SER A 707 -9.73 31.91 -15.19
CA SER A 707 -8.73 31.42 -14.23
C SER A 707 -7.51 32.33 -14.22
N CYS A 708 -7.11 32.77 -13.04
CA CYS A 708 -5.97 33.65 -12.83
C CYS A 708 -4.86 32.91 -12.07
N ALA A 709 -3.61 33.08 -12.49
CA ALA A 709 -2.47 32.51 -11.78
C ALA A 709 -2.28 33.16 -10.39
N ASN A 710 -2.66 34.42 -10.20
CA ASN A 710 -2.50 35.14 -8.94
C ASN A 710 -3.86 35.60 -8.42
N ARG A 711 -4.07 35.49 -7.10
CA ARG A 711 -5.34 35.85 -6.45
C ARG A 711 -5.65 37.35 -6.54
N GLU A 712 -4.60 38.16 -6.63
CA GLU A 712 -4.68 39.62 -6.76
C GLU A 712 -4.90 40.09 -8.20
N SER A 713 -4.78 39.19 -9.19
CA SER A 713 -5.07 39.54 -10.58
C SER A 713 -6.54 39.94 -10.73
N VAL A 714 -6.76 40.99 -11.52
CA VAL A 714 -8.09 41.42 -11.94
C VAL A 714 -8.21 41.09 -13.43
N CYS A 715 -9.14 40.23 -13.77
CA CYS A 715 -9.45 39.86 -15.15
C CYS A 715 -10.75 40.55 -15.56
N THR A 716 -10.68 41.40 -16.58
CA THR A 716 -11.87 42.04 -17.17
C THR A 716 -12.10 41.42 -18.55
N LEU A 717 -13.29 40.85 -18.75
CA LEU A 717 -13.70 40.31 -20.04
C LEU A 717 -14.38 41.38 -20.90
N PRO A 718 -14.37 41.20 -22.24
CA PRO A 718 -15.26 41.96 -23.13
C PRO A 718 -16.71 41.88 -22.65
N GLY A 719 -17.38 43.02 -22.49
CA GLY A 719 -18.73 43.11 -21.91
C GLY A 719 -18.78 43.52 -20.43
N GLY A 720 -17.62 43.76 -19.80
CA GLY A 720 -17.55 44.39 -18.47
C GLY A 720 -17.63 43.43 -17.28
N VAL A 721 -17.58 42.11 -17.51
CA VAL A 721 -17.45 41.12 -16.43
C VAL A 721 -16.05 41.23 -15.85
N GLU A 722 -15.96 41.62 -14.59
CA GLU A 722 -14.72 41.69 -13.84
C GLU A 722 -14.64 40.57 -12.81
N MET A 723 -13.47 39.93 -12.72
CA MET A 723 -13.20 38.87 -11.76
C MET A 723 -11.91 39.15 -11.01
N ARG A 724 -11.99 39.05 -9.67
CA ARG A 724 -10.85 39.02 -8.76
C ARG A 724 -10.82 37.70 -8.01
N GLY A 725 -9.75 36.93 -8.17
CA GLY A 725 -9.57 35.62 -7.55
C GLY A 725 -8.92 34.60 -8.48
N LEU A 726 -8.88 33.33 -8.08
CA LEU A 726 -8.19 32.27 -8.84
C LEU A 726 -9.05 31.60 -9.92
N PHE A 727 -10.36 31.43 -9.68
CA PHE A 727 -11.25 30.76 -10.61
C PHE A 727 -12.68 31.32 -10.53
N ALA A 728 -13.33 31.47 -11.69
CA ALA A 728 -14.75 31.74 -11.83
C ALA A 728 -15.34 30.93 -12.99
N HIS A 729 -16.59 30.52 -12.83
CA HIS A 729 -17.41 29.88 -13.85
C HIS A 729 -18.76 30.60 -13.87
N LEU A 730 -19.23 30.93 -15.07
CA LEU A 730 -20.46 31.66 -15.35
C LEU A 730 -21.22 30.90 -16.44
N ALA A 731 -22.45 30.47 -16.19
CA ALA A 731 -23.27 29.83 -17.21
C ALA A 731 -24.24 30.84 -17.84
N ASP A 732 -24.03 31.17 -19.13
CA ASP A 732 -24.95 32.02 -19.89
C ASP A 732 -26.26 31.24 -20.17
N GLY A 733 -27.38 31.82 -19.73
CA GLY A 733 -28.69 31.17 -19.54
C GLY A 733 -29.25 31.38 -18.13
N THR A 734 -28.36 31.72 -17.19
CA THR A 734 -28.65 32.33 -15.89
C THR A 734 -27.85 33.61 -15.79
N THR A 735 -28.34 34.72 -16.38
CA THR A 735 -27.75 36.04 -16.12
C THR A 735 -28.20 36.54 -14.73
N PRO A 736 -27.43 37.41 -14.06
CA PRO A 736 -27.47 37.66 -12.61
C PRO A 736 -28.83 37.97 -11.99
#